data_AF-A0A1Y1X6Y7-F1
#
_entry.id   AF-A0A1Y1X6Y7-F1
#
_cell.length_a   1.000
_cell.length_b   1.000
_cell.length_c   1.000
_cell.angle_alpha   90.00
_cell.angle_beta   90.00
_cell.angle_gamma   90.00
#
_symmetry.space_group_name_H-M   'P 1'
#
loop_
_entity.id
_entity.type
_entity.pdbx_description
1 polymer ?
#
loop_
_entity_poly.entity_id
_entity_poly.type
_entity_poly.pdbx_seq_one_letter_code
_entity_poly.pdbx_strand_id
1 'polypeptide(L)'
;MNKNTLLLIVNAIVNYSIGSVSATSDNTARWIYNPFTNKCLFSQSSLNQKPLLKDCENTSSFQWYLNPEDESYFRSATGNNKCLNLINYNEGILQVGTCKNDDYFYYTDDGTIYSTVGDEYCLSVGDENDANLRECEMIEDQIWTIWEKNPYNYYNVKTQTVWIYNNKLNKCLNPGNNSSFKPVIGNCDNTNRSKWQIPVSGEGFFKSLSNKRCLSVQNIKNGDLLMTECNQNSIFNDITSTKNQESIISLLNNNKCLGLKSSNPNETRLNMNECNENLDDQHWEILSINPNNLNRCGSNGNGEECPSGECCSKNGICGTSKAHCGKGCQSEFGKCDVVKTTTTTTTTTTVKTPTPTPNNQPNVNDYDDTPKWIFNNYAKMCLYAQALSNRTPLLKECKSNNLRFNWYLPSSDSEGYIHSSANTNRCLNIPNPEDGQLLVSSCATSNTFKFDSDGIIYPSNTSDEFCLGIESDDITLKDCEMIEDQIWSFWDRNPMEVIDIEYQKVWIYNKNLNKCLFSGTTHFSKPIIADCDDSNRSKWEIPVSGDGFFKVINKNWCLNVNNIDSGNVIMGECNNNAIIGDITTSYNKASIVSPLDESKCLGLSNSNSIDSKLSMVKCNRNNKDQQWEITTINPNIPRCGSDIGSCPSGQCCNKDGLCGTGNNYCGKGCQSKFGKCNQTTTRTTTTTRTTTTTVKPMPTIDKSATPKWIYNPSSKKCLSVLATIDKKPQVKNCEDGIAFQWYFSPYPKGYIHSAIYKDRCFNLMDPAHGKIKISDCRDSTKFEYSINDFKLHPIGNNNKCMGIGDGDPTNLNGAYIRDCKSNETDQIWELWDINPASISNANYQTVWIYNKEYNLCLLSGSRESYRPLMYNCNDSDRSKWTIPSSGPGYFKTNYNKMNLYYGDVGRGTVVMKEKTNNYAIFKKATISGNTFAIKSPIDENKCLGFLDYSKDTKLNLNKCDKTKYDQQWEIRTSKPVVKCGSKNNNALCPTGQCCSKSGICGIGNAFCGDGCQSGNCDGIKDKIVDMTKEIAEQAKKLNPIINEIDKINNKEGKKDNEK
;
A
#
# COMPACT_ATOMS: atom_id res chain seq x y z
N MET A 1 62.00 -41.57 33.55
CA MET A 1 60.61 -41.59 33.04
C MET A 1 60.63 -41.08 31.61
N ASN A 2 60.13 -41.89 30.67
CA ASN A 2 60.49 -41.78 29.26
C ASN A 2 59.57 -40.81 28.49
N LYS A 3 60.14 -40.08 27.52
CA LYS A 3 59.50 -38.99 26.74
C LYS A 3 58.21 -39.40 26.01
N ASN A 4 57.96 -40.70 25.83
CA ASN A 4 56.78 -41.21 25.12
C ASN A 4 55.50 -41.22 25.97
N THR A 5 55.59 -41.16 27.30
CA THR A 5 54.38 -41.13 28.16
C THR A 5 53.80 -39.72 28.29
N LEU A 6 54.61 -38.66 28.12
CA LEU A 6 54.14 -37.28 28.13
C LEU A 6 53.41 -36.91 26.82
N LEU A 7 53.77 -37.52 25.69
CA LEU A 7 53.17 -37.26 24.38
C LEU A 7 51.76 -37.88 24.23
N LEU A 8 51.49 -38.99 24.93
CA LEU A 8 50.18 -39.66 24.91
C LEU A 8 49.12 -38.94 25.76
N ILE A 9 49.53 -38.28 26.85
CA ILE A 9 48.60 -37.51 27.69
C ILE A 9 48.26 -36.15 27.05
N VAL A 10 49.20 -35.53 26.32
CA VAL A 10 48.94 -34.27 25.59
C VAL A 10 48.00 -34.49 24.39
N ASN A 11 48.09 -35.61 23.68
CA ASN A 11 47.16 -35.92 22.58
C ASN A 11 45.75 -36.33 23.05
N ALA A 12 45.60 -36.85 24.27
CA ALA A 12 44.27 -37.18 24.81
C ALA A 12 43.51 -35.96 25.36
N ILE A 13 44.21 -34.90 25.78
CA ILE A 13 43.58 -33.67 26.30
C ILE A 13 43.24 -32.67 25.18
N VAL A 14 43.92 -32.71 24.04
CA VAL A 14 43.62 -31.84 22.88
C VAL A 14 42.46 -32.40 22.01
N ASN A 15 42.11 -33.68 22.13
CA ASN A 15 41.03 -34.30 21.34
C ASN A 15 39.65 -34.34 22.02
N TYR A 16 39.43 -33.62 23.13
CA TYR A 16 38.11 -33.48 23.75
C TYR A 16 37.46 -32.09 23.58
N SER A 17 38.06 -31.22 22.78
CA SER A 17 37.47 -29.94 22.39
C SER A 17 37.85 -29.66 20.95
N ILE A 18 36.86 -29.30 20.13
CA ILE A 18 36.93 -29.07 18.67
C ILE A 18 36.60 -30.34 17.86
N GLY A 19 35.31 -30.69 17.85
CA GLY A 19 34.71 -31.31 16.67
C GLY A 19 34.83 -30.32 15.52
N SER A 20 35.78 -30.57 14.62
CA SER A 20 35.93 -29.84 13.37
C SER A 20 34.96 -30.45 12.36
N VAL A 21 33.83 -29.76 12.17
CA VAL A 21 32.95 -29.98 11.02
C VAL A 21 33.74 -29.60 9.76
N SER A 22 33.87 -30.54 8.83
CA SER A 22 34.57 -30.37 7.57
C SER A 22 33.87 -29.35 6.66
N ALA A 23 34.68 -28.42 6.16
CA ALA A 23 34.43 -27.32 5.23
C ALA A 23 33.45 -27.55 4.06
N THR A 24 32.44 -26.69 3.99
CA THR A 24 32.11 -25.84 2.82
C THR A 24 31.63 -24.46 3.28
N SER A 25 32.26 -23.86 4.31
CA SER A 25 31.83 -22.52 4.76
C SER A 25 32.34 -21.45 3.80
N ASP A 26 31.48 -20.96 2.94
CA ASP A 26 31.65 -19.68 2.27
C ASP A 26 32.02 -18.61 3.31
N ASN A 27 33.24 -18.11 3.23
CA ASN A 27 33.83 -17.21 4.22
C ASN A 27 33.62 -15.73 3.83
N THR A 28 32.65 -15.46 2.95
CA THR A 28 32.33 -14.12 2.48
C THR A 28 31.42 -13.43 3.49
N ALA A 29 31.90 -12.30 4.02
CA ALA A 29 31.12 -11.44 4.92
C ALA A 29 30.02 -10.70 4.15
N ARG A 30 28.77 -10.85 4.56
CA ARG A 30 27.58 -10.33 3.86
C ARG A 30 26.72 -9.44 4.75
N TRP A 31 25.93 -8.56 4.15
CA TRP A 31 24.91 -7.78 4.84
C TRP A 31 23.56 -8.48 4.72
N ILE A 32 22.86 -8.64 5.83
CA ILE A 32 21.47 -9.10 5.87
C ILE A 32 20.60 -7.84 5.96
N TYR A 33 19.91 -7.52 4.88
CA TYR A 33 19.19 -6.26 4.69
C TYR A 33 17.69 -6.47 4.59
N ASN A 34 16.93 -5.66 5.32
CA ASN A 34 15.48 -5.64 5.24
C ASN A 34 15.03 -4.44 4.38
N PRO A 35 14.45 -4.66 3.19
CA PRO A 35 14.00 -3.58 2.31
C PRO A 35 12.89 -2.70 2.89
N PHE A 36 12.03 -3.26 3.75
CA PHE A 36 10.91 -2.53 4.37
C PHE A 36 11.40 -1.41 5.31
N THR A 37 12.38 -1.70 6.16
CA THR A 37 12.97 -0.72 7.08
C THR A 37 14.15 0.06 6.49
N ASN A 38 14.68 -0.39 5.35
CA ASN A 38 15.95 0.06 4.77
C ASN A 38 17.16 -0.07 5.71
N LYS A 39 17.17 -1.11 6.55
CA LYS A 39 18.20 -1.32 7.57
C LYS A 39 18.84 -2.70 7.48
N CYS A 40 20.04 -2.82 8.03
CA CYS A 40 20.78 -4.07 8.12
C CYS A 40 20.71 -4.66 9.52
N LEU A 41 20.75 -5.98 9.59
CA LEU A 41 20.89 -6.73 10.83
C LEU A 41 22.25 -6.42 11.46
N PHE A 42 22.21 -5.94 12.70
CA PHE A 42 23.35 -5.43 13.45
C PHE A 42 23.60 -6.30 14.68
N SER A 43 24.85 -6.74 14.79
CA SER A 43 25.38 -7.47 15.94
C SER A 43 26.10 -6.52 16.91
N GLN A 44 25.63 -6.47 18.14
CA GLN A 44 26.29 -5.73 19.23
C GLN A 44 27.64 -6.36 19.62
N SER A 45 28.53 -5.54 20.20
CA SER A 45 29.86 -5.97 20.64
C SER A 45 29.83 -6.95 21.81
N SER A 46 28.86 -6.83 22.72
CA SER A 46 28.66 -7.73 23.86
C SER A 46 27.92 -9.01 23.46
N LEU A 47 28.25 -10.13 24.10
CA LEU A 47 27.54 -11.41 23.92
C LEU A 47 26.13 -11.36 24.52
N ASN A 48 25.25 -12.22 24.00
CA ASN A 48 23.88 -12.45 24.49
C ASN A 48 23.04 -11.16 24.48
N GLN A 49 23.23 -10.34 23.44
CA GLN A 49 22.45 -9.14 23.19
C GLN A 49 21.47 -9.38 22.04
N LYS A 50 20.32 -8.72 22.08
CA LYS A 50 19.33 -8.81 21.00
C LYS A 50 19.93 -8.27 19.68
N PRO A 51 19.72 -8.93 18.53
CA PRO A 51 20.08 -8.36 17.25
C PRO A 51 19.24 -7.11 16.96
N LEU A 52 19.86 -6.05 16.46
CA LEU A 52 19.19 -4.79 16.15
C LEU A 52 19.11 -4.55 14.64
N LEU A 53 18.25 -3.64 14.19
CA LEU A 53 18.25 -3.10 12.84
C LEU A 53 18.79 -1.67 12.86
N LYS A 54 19.86 -1.42 12.10
CA LYS A 54 20.50 -0.11 11.99
C LYS A 54 20.85 0.22 10.54
N ASP A 55 21.14 1.49 10.27
CA ASP A 55 21.61 1.93 8.96
C ASP A 55 22.89 1.17 8.59
N CYS A 56 22.96 0.63 7.38
CA CYS A 56 24.01 -0.29 6.98
C CYS A 56 25.38 0.39 6.88
N GLU A 57 26.37 -0.10 7.63
CA GLU A 57 27.75 0.40 7.59
C GLU A 57 28.75 -0.67 7.13
N ASN A 58 29.97 -0.23 6.74
CA ASN A 58 31.08 -1.11 6.36
C ASN A 58 31.91 -1.57 7.56
N THR A 59 31.25 -1.98 8.65
CA THR A 59 31.92 -2.50 9.85
C THR A 59 31.52 -3.95 10.09
N SER A 60 32.38 -4.69 10.78
CA SER A 60 32.16 -6.12 11.07
C SER A 60 30.88 -6.38 11.88
N SER A 61 30.31 -5.36 12.53
CA SER A 61 29.02 -5.45 13.25
C SER A 61 27.80 -5.59 12.37
N PHE A 62 27.89 -5.23 11.09
CA PHE A 62 26.80 -5.38 10.11
C PHE A 62 26.99 -6.57 9.19
N GLN A 63 28.08 -7.30 9.36
CA GLN A 63 28.52 -8.36 8.48
C GLN A 63 28.31 -9.73 9.12
N TRP A 64 27.83 -10.66 8.32
CA TRP A 64 27.45 -12.01 8.72
C TRP A 64 28.04 -13.03 7.75
N TYR A 65 28.54 -14.14 8.29
CA TYR A 65 28.92 -15.32 7.53
C TYR A 65 27.76 -16.31 7.61
N LEU A 66 27.27 -16.76 6.45
CA LEU A 66 26.17 -17.70 6.30
C LEU A 66 26.29 -18.40 4.94
N ASN A 67 25.76 -19.62 4.85
CA ASN A 67 25.54 -20.30 3.57
C ASN A 67 24.07 -20.11 3.17
N PRO A 68 23.76 -19.34 2.12
CA PRO A 68 22.37 -19.09 1.72
C PRO A 68 21.70 -20.30 1.09
N GLU A 69 22.45 -21.31 0.64
CA GLU A 69 21.91 -22.50 -0.04
C GLU A 69 21.59 -23.66 0.91
N ASP A 70 22.06 -23.60 2.17
CA ASP A 70 21.90 -24.66 3.16
C ASP A 70 21.51 -24.12 4.54
N GLU A 71 20.98 -24.98 5.40
CA GLU A 71 20.84 -24.71 6.82
C GLU A 71 22.21 -24.42 7.44
N SER A 72 22.37 -23.23 8.00
CA SER A 72 23.67 -22.81 8.52
C SER A 72 23.55 -21.84 9.69
N TYR A 73 24.67 -21.69 10.39
CA TYR A 73 24.81 -20.67 11.40
C TYR A 73 24.91 -19.29 10.76
N PHE A 74 24.10 -18.36 11.26
CA PHE A 74 24.24 -16.94 10.92
C PHE A 74 25.26 -16.33 11.88
N ARG A 75 26.54 -16.35 11.47
CA ARG A 75 27.67 -16.01 12.34
C ARG A 75 28.10 -14.55 12.14
N SER A 76 28.09 -13.76 13.22
CA SER A 76 28.54 -12.36 13.19
C SER A 76 30.03 -12.24 12.89
N ALA A 77 30.42 -11.25 12.08
CA ALA A 77 31.83 -11.00 11.76
C ALA A 77 32.60 -10.28 12.88
N THR A 78 31.93 -9.86 13.97
CA THR A 78 32.57 -9.18 15.12
C THR A 78 33.43 -10.08 16.01
N GLY A 79 33.42 -11.41 15.83
CA GLY A 79 34.26 -12.32 16.59
C GLY A 79 34.01 -13.79 16.28
N ASN A 80 35.03 -14.63 16.51
CA ASN A 80 34.92 -16.08 16.35
C ASN A 80 33.87 -16.62 17.33
N ASN A 81 32.94 -17.44 16.81
CA ASN A 81 31.90 -18.14 17.58
C ASN A 81 30.71 -17.29 18.10
N LYS A 82 30.40 -16.16 17.45
CA LYS A 82 29.15 -15.41 17.70
C LYS A 82 28.07 -15.74 16.66
N CYS A 83 26.96 -16.34 17.07
CA CYS A 83 25.85 -16.70 16.18
C CYS A 83 24.54 -16.06 16.61
N LEU A 84 23.65 -15.86 15.63
CA LEU A 84 22.24 -15.60 15.88
C LEU A 84 21.63 -16.85 16.50
N ASN A 85 21.00 -16.71 17.67
CA ASN A 85 20.47 -17.80 18.46
C ASN A 85 19.01 -17.54 18.81
N LEU A 86 18.22 -18.61 18.88
CA LEU A 86 16.84 -18.58 19.37
C LEU A 86 16.83 -18.87 20.88
N ILE A 87 16.31 -17.94 21.69
CA ILE A 87 16.22 -18.12 23.15
C ILE A 87 14.89 -18.75 23.54
N ASN A 88 13.79 -18.22 23.02
CA ASN A 88 12.44 -18.64 23.38
C ASN A 88 11.61 -18.81 22.11
N TYR A 89 11.19 -20.05 21.85
CA TYR A 89 10.35 -20.41 20.71
C TYR A 89 8.98 -19.72 20.77
N ASN A 90 8.30 -19.76 21.92
CA ASN A 90 6.92 -19.25 22.06
C ASN A 90 6.83 -17.72 21.95
N GLU A 91 7.91 -17.02 22.33
CA GLU A 91 7.98 -15.55 22.32
C GLU A 91 8.80 -15.00 21.14
N GLY A 92 9.40 -15.88 20.32
CA GLY A 92 10.20 -15.50 19.17
C GLY A 92 11.46 -14.68 19.50
N ILE A 93 12.04 -14.84 20.69
CA ILE A 93 13.13 -13.98 21.17
C ILE A 93 14.49 -14.45 20.64
N LEU A 94 15.19 -13.55 19.94
CA LEU A 94 16.53 -13.79 19.39
C LEU A 94 17.64 -13.08 20.20
N GLN A 95 18.86 -13.62 20.11
CA GLN A 95 20.08 -12.94 20.56
C GLN A 95 21.26 -13.27 19.65
N VAL A 96 22.36 -12.51 19.79
CA VAL A 96 23.68 -12.89 19.28
C VAL A 96 24.53 -13.45 20.41
N GLY A 97 24.62 -14.77 20.51
CA GLY A 97 25.31 -15.50 21.57
C GLY A 97 26.40 -16.42 21.03
N THR A 98 26.84 -17.37 21.84
CA THR A 98 27.74 -18.45 21.37
C THR A 98 26.97 -19.43 20.49
N CYS A 99 27.55 -19.88 19.38
CA CYS A 99 26.92 -20.85 18.47
C CYS A 99 26.59 -22.17 19.20
N LYS A 100 25.36 -22.69 19.04
CA LYS A 100 24.88 -23.95 19.65
C LYS A 100 24.30 -24.87 18.58
N ASN A 101 24.33 -26.18 18.83
CA ASN A 101 23.99 -27.22 17.86
C ASN A 101 22.56 -27.21 17.26
N ASP A 102 21.68 -26.29 17.66
CA ASP A 102 20.28 -26.18 17.18
C ASP A 102 19.90 -24.75 16.71
N ASP A 103 20.86 -23.82 16.65
CA ASP A 103 20.62 -22.42 16.24
C ASP A 103 20.81 -22.21 14.72
N TYR A 104 20.20 -23.07 13.91
CA TYR A 104 20.30 -22.98 12.44
C TYR A 104 19.19 -22.12 11.84
N PHE A 105 19.57 -21.42 10.78
CA PHE A 105 18.67 -20.67 9.93
C PHE A 105 18.96 -21.01 8.48
N TYR A 106 17.97 -20.87 7.62
CA TYR A 106 18.15 -20.97 6.18
C TYR A 106 17.45 -19.82 5.48
N TYR A 107 18.09 -19.34 4.42
CA TYR A 107 17.55 -18.32 3.54
C TYR A 107 16.88 -19.00 2.36
N THR A 108 15.78 -18.44 1.87
CA THR A 108 15.03 -19.00 0.74
C THR A 108 14.94 -17.98 -0.38
N ASP A 109 14.72 -18.47 -1.61
CA ASP A 109 14.66 -17.65 -2.82
C ASP A 109 13.55 -16.58 -2.78
N ASP A 110 12.51 -16.80 -1.96
CA ASP A 110 11.43 -15.84 -1.72
C ASP A 110 11.84 -14.66 -0.81
N GLY A 111 13.07 -14.67 -0.28
CA GLY A 111 13.63 -13.63 0.58
C GLY A 111 13.44 -13.88 2.07
N THR A 112 12.87 -15.00 2.48
CA THR A 112 12.58 -15.25 3.90
C THR A 112 13.72 -16.01 4.57
N ILE A 113 14.01 -15.66 5.83
CA ILE A 113 14.97 -16.37 6.68
C ILE A 113 14.19 -17.16 7.73
N TYR A 114 14.23 -18.48 7.66
CA TYR A 114 13.50 -19.39 8.55
C TYR A 114 14.40 -19.93 9.66
N SER A 115 13.80 -20.27 10.79
CA SER A 115 14.47 -21.06 11.83
C SER A 115 14.17 -22.55 11.63
N THR A 116 15.18 -23.40 11.77
CA THR A 116 15.01 -24.87 11.68
C THR A 116 14.27 -25.48 12.87
N VAL A 117 14.10 -24.73 13.96
CA VAL A 117 13.40 -25.18 15.19
C VAL A 117 11.88 -24.98 15.07
N GLY A 118 11.43 -24.23 14.06
CA GLY A 118 10.02 -24.06 13.72
C GLY A 118 9.86 -23.50 12.32
N ASP A 119 9.59 -24.35 11.34
CA ASP A 119 9.45 -23.99 9.92
C ASP A 119 8.31 -23.00 9.63
N GLU A 120 7.47 -22.72 10.64
CA GLU A 120 6.42 -21.71 10.61
C GLU A 120 6.91 -20.33 11.06
N TYR A 121 8.12 -20.20 11.60
CA TYR A 121 8.65 -18.95 12.15
C TYR A 121 9.84 -18.42 11.35
N CYS A 122 9.78 -17.14 11.00
CA CYS A 122 10.82 -16.46 10.24
C CYS A 122 11.24 -15.15 10.87
N LEU A 123 12.47 -14.78 10.53
CA LEU A 123 13.10 -13.55 10.95
C LEU A 123 12.20 -12.38 10.55
N SER A 124 11.84 -11.58 11.53
CA SER A 124 10.91 -10.48 11.44
C SER A 124 11.55 -9.23 12.03
N VAL A 125 11.13 -8.07 11.53
CA VAL A 125 11.40 -6.80 12.22
C VAL A 125 10.46 -6.68 13.43
N GLY A 126 11.02 -6.41 14.60
CA GLY A 126 10.30 -6.12 15.83
C GLY A 126 10.10 -4.61 16.08
N ASP A 127 9.19 -4.30 17.01
CA ASP A 127 8.71 -2.94 17.30
C ASP A 127 9.80 -1.97 17.81
N GLU A 128 10.90 -2.47 18.35
CA GLU A 128 11.98 -1.66 18.96
C GLU A 128 13.19 -1.47 18.04
N ASN A 129 13.04 -1.65 16.72
CA ASN A 129 14.15 -1.76 15.75
C ASN A 129 15.09 -2.92 16.08
N ASP A 130 14.51 -4.04 16.48
CA ASP A 130 15.22 -5.28 16.73
C ASP A 130 14.72 -6.39 15.81
N ALA A 131 15.41 -7.53 15.80
CA ALA A 131 14.95 -8.70 15.07
C ALA A 131 14.41 -9.76 16.04
N ASN A 132 13.29 -10.36 15.67
CA ASN A 132 12.63 -11.45 16.38
C ASN A 132 12.17 -12.53 15.39
N LEU A 133 11.59 -13.62 15.88
CA LEU A 133 10.87 -14.60 15.08
C LEU A 133 9.37 -14.40 15.26
N ARG A 134 8.62 -14.46 14.16
CA ARG A 134 7.15 -14.53 14.17
C ARG A 134 6.69 -15.53 13.12
N GLU A 135 5.43 -15.93 13.23
CA GLU A 135 4.79 -16.79 12.25
C GLU A 135 4.93 -16.18 10.84
N CYS A 136 5.26 -17.01 9.86
CA CYS A 136 5.55 -16.59 8.50
C CYS A 136 4.29 -16.25 7.73
N GLU A 137 4.00 -14.96 7.70
CA GLU A 137 2.91 -14.36 6.95
C GLU A 137 3.37 -13.89 5.56
N MET A 138 4.67 -13.88 5.29
CA MET A 138 5.28 -13.43 4.02
C MET A 138 4.98 -11.96 3.72
N ILE A 139 4.97 -11.14 4.76
CA ILE A 139 4.74 -9.69 4.71
C ILE A 139 6.08 -8.93 4.64
N GLU A 140 6.04 -7.65 4.26
CA GLU A 140 7.24 -6.85 3.90
C GLU A 140 8.34 -6.84 4.99
N ASP A 141 7.98 -6.91 6.26
CA ASP A 141 8.91 -6.90 7.40
C ASP A 141 9.55 -8.28 7.70
N GLN A 142 9.13 -9.32 6.98
CA GLN A 142 9.71 -10.68 7.02
C GLN A 142 10.58 -10.97 5.81
N ILE A 143 10.65 -10.04 4.85
CA ILE A 143 11.47 -10.17 3.65
C ILE A 143 12.86 -9.59 3.90
N TRP A 144 13.86 -10.40 3.61
CA TRP A 144 15.28 -10.09 3.75
C TRP A 144 16.02 -10.35 2.44
N THR A 145 17.10 -9.62 2.26
CA THR A 145 18.00 -9.79 1.12
C THR A 145 19.42 -9.90 1.63
N ILE A 146 20.20 -10.76 0.99
CA ILE A 146 21.57 -11.03 1.38
C ILE A 146 22.49 -10.38 0.35
N TRP A 147 23.41 -9.56 0.83
CA TRP A 147 24.21 -8.67 0.00
C TRP A 147 25.72 -8.91 0.18
N GLU A 148 26.45 -9.03 -0.92
CA GLU A 148 27.93 -9.10 -0.91
C GLU A 148 28.61 -7.72 -0.88
N LYS A 149 27.85 -6.67 -1.23
CA LYS A 149 28.28 -5.27 -1.17
C LYS A 149 27.31 -4.49 -0.28
N ASN A 150 27.78 -3.46 0.41
CA ASN A 150 26.91 -2.71 1.31
C ASN A 150 25.70 -2.09 0.56
N PRO A 151 24.46 -2.49 0.91
CA PRO A 151 23.24 -2.03 0.24
C PRO A 151 22.99 -0.52 0.39
N TYR A 152 23.53 0.12 1.43
CA TYR A 152 23.43 1.57 1.62
C TYR A 152 23.85 2.36 0.37
N ASN A 153 24.89 1.88 -0.32
CA ASN A 153 25.45 2.51 -1.51
C ASN A 153 24.51 2.50 -2.72
N TYR A 154 23.42 1.72 -2.67
CA TYR A 154 22.48 1.56 -3.79
C TYR A 154 21.08 2.08 -3.44
N TYR A 155 20.61 1.96 -2.20
CA TYR A 155 19.29 2.48 -1.79
C TYR A 155 19.29 3.97 -1.41
N ASN A 156 20.41 4.51 -0.93
CA ASN A 156 20.51 5.93 -0.51
C ASN A 156 21.13 6.84 -1.57
N VAL A 157 21.10 6.43 -2.85
CA VAL A 157 21.59 7.24 -3.96
C VAL A 157 20.57 8.27 -4.40
N LYS A 158 21.04 9.45 -4.81
CA LYS A 158 20.17 10.44 -5.46
C LYS A 158 19.69 9.87 -6.80
N THR A 159 18.38 9.87 -7.01
CA THR A 159 17.75 9.35 -8.23
C THR A 159 17.09 10.45 -9.04
N GLN A 160 16.85 10.17 -10.32
CA GLN A 160 16.12 10.98 -11.28
C GLN A 160 15.02 10.16 -11.97
N THR A 161 13.98 10.84 -12.44
CA THR A 161 12.91 10.22 -13.24
C THR A 161 13.21 10.40 -14.73
N VAL A 162 13.16 9.31 -15.49
CA VAL A 162 13.59 9.26 -16.90
C VAL A 162 12.68 8.36 -17.75
N TRP A 163 12.76 8.53 -19.07
CA TRP A 163 12.41 7.52 -20.06
C TRP A 163 13.68 6.77 -20.47
N ILE A 164 13.55 5.46 -20.62
CA ILE A 164 14.63 4.61 -21.14
C ILE A 164 14.19 4.24 -22.55
N TYR A 165 14.80 4.88 -23.54
CA TYR A 165 14.33 4.95 -24.91
C TYR A 165 15.30 4.25 -25.86
N ASN A 166 14.79 3.40 -26.73
CA ASN A 166 15.52 2.89 -27.87
C ASN A 166 15.10 3.69 -29.11
N ASN A 167 16.04 4.46 -29.66
CA ASN A 167 15.78 5.35 -30.80
C ASN A 167 15.61 4.61 -32.13
N LYS A 168 16.28 3.47 -32.32
CA LYS A 168 16.21 2.65 -33.53
C LYS A 168 14.86 1.96 -33.66
N LEU A 169 14.35 1.42 -32.55
CA LEU A 169 13.03 0.79 -32.48
C LEU A 169 11.91 1.81 -32.30
N ASN A 170 12.25 3.05 -31.90
CA ASN A 170 11.30 4.08 -31.49
C ASN A 170 10.33 3.59 -30.40
N LYS A 171 10.87 2.92 -29.37
CA LYS A 171 10.11 2.34 -28.25
C LYS A 171 10.81 2.61 -26.92
N CYS A 172 10.04 2.61 -25.85
CA CYS A 172 10.53 2.76 -24.49
C CYS A 172 10.49 1.43 -23.75
N LEU A 173 11.44 1.25 -22.84
CA LEU A 173 11.39 0.18 -21.85
C LEU A 173 10.18 0.41 -20.93
N ASN A 174 9.32 -0.59 -20.84
CA ASN A 174 8.15 -0.60 -19.98
C ASN A 174 8.20 -1.82 -19.04
N PRO A 175 7.70 -1.68 -17.80
CA PRO A 175 7.52 -2.83 -16.94
C PRO A 175 6.46 -3.75 -17.55
N GLY A 176 6.59 -5.05 -17.27
CA GLY A 176 5.57 -6.04 -17.59
C GLY A 176 4.20 -5.71 -17.02
N ASN A 177 3.16 -6.34 -17.55
CA ASN A 177 1.83 -6.29 -16.95
C ASN A 177 1.81 -7.03 -15.59
N ASN A 178 0.75 -6.82 -14.81
CA ASN A 178 0.61 -7.39 -13.47
C ASN A 178 0.56 -8.94 -13.45
N SER A 179 0.43 -9.59 -14.61
CA SER A 179 0.35 -11.06 -14.72
C SER A 179 1.70 -11.69 -15.05
N SER A 180 2.48 -11.10 -15.96
CA SER A 180 3.75 -11.70 -16.39
C SER A 180 4.96 -11.20 -15.61
N PHE A 181 4.91 -9.96 -15.10
CA PHE A 181 6.05 -9.24 -14.55
C PHE A 181 7.29 -9.19 -15.46
N LYS A 182 7.21 -9.60 -16.73
CA LYS A 182 8.33 -9.62 -17.68
C LYS A 182 8.46 -8.26 -18.37
N PRO A 183 9.64 -7.63 -18.38
CA PRO A 183 9.83 -6.33 -19.01
C PRO A 183 9.65 -6.41 -20.54
N VAL A 184 9.10 -5.35 -21.12
CA VAL A 184 8.81 -5.26 -22.55
C VAL A 184 9.19 -3.90 -23.12
N ILE A 185 9.27 -3.80 -24.45
CA ILE A 185 9.27 -2.52 -25.14
C ILE A 185 7.84 -2.07 -25.46
N GLY A 186 7.58 -0.76 -25.40
CA GLY A 186 6.27 -0.19 -25.69
C GLY A 186 6.32 1.28 -26.10
N ASN A 187 5.15 1.90 -26.24
CA ASN A 187 5.07 3.31 -26.61
C ASN A 187 5.62 4.21 -25.49
N CYS A 188 6.29 5.30 -25.89
CA CYS A 188 6.87 6.28 -24.98
C CYS A 188 5.85 7.33 -24.55
N ASP A 189 4.95 7.00 -23.62
CA ASP A 189 3.92 7.95 -23.15
C ASP A 189 4.34 8.69 -21.86
N ASN A 190 3.49 9.61 -21.39
CA ASN A 190 3.74 10.39 -20.16
C ASN A 190 3.26 9.69 -18.87
N THR A 191 2.83 8.44 -18.95
CA THR A 191 2.32 7.69 -17.80
C THR A 191 3.45 7.20 -16.89
N ASN A 192 3.10 6.74 -15.68
CA ASN A 192 4.07 6.10 -14.79
C ASN A 192 4.59 4.76 -15.34
N ARG A 193 3.92 4.16 -16.33
CA ARG A 193 4.35 2.91 -16.99
C ARG A 193 5.59 3.12 -17.84
N SER A 194 5.70 4.26 -18.52
CA SER A 194 6.84 4.56 -19.40
C SER A 194 8.01 5.24 -18.69
N LYS A 195 7.92 5.45 -17.37
CA LYS A 195 8.89 6.21 -16.57
C LYS A 195 9.58 5.35 -15.53
N TRP A 196 10.88 5.58 -15.39
CA TRP A 196 11.76 4.87 -14.48
C TRP A 196 12.46 5.85 -13.55
N GLN A 197 12.67 5.42 -12.32
CA GLN A 197 13.52 6.07 -11.34
C GLN A 197 14.87 5.34 -11.34
N ILE A 198 15.93 6.06 -11.71
CA ILE A 198 17.30 5.54 -11.80
C ILE A 198 18.29 6.47 -11.06
N PRO A 199 19.50 6.03 -10.69
CA PRO A 199 20.52 6.91 -10.15
C PRO A 199 20.83 8.09 -11.08
N VAL A 200 21.16 9.26 -10.51
CA VAL A 200 21.62 10.43 -11.29
C VAL A 200 22.97 10.17 -11.96
N SER A 201 23.81 9.37 -11.31
CA SER A 201 25.13 8.96 -11.79
C SER A 201 25.56 7.67 -11.07
N GLY A 202 26.34 6.83 -11.74
CA GLY A 202 26.83 5.57 -11.18
C GLY A 202 25.86 4.41 -11.32
N GLU A 203 26.33 3.23 -10.92
CA GLU A 203 25.58 1.97 -10.97
C GLU A 203 24.39 2.00 -10.01
N GLY A 204 23.30 1.31 -10.34
CA GLY A 204 22.18 1.19 -9.43
C GLY A 204 20.91 0.64 -10.05
N PHE A 205 19.80 0.84 -9.35
CA PHE A 205 18.53 0.22 -9.68
C PHE A 205 17.78 0.94 -10.78
N PHE A 206 17.12 0.15 -11.62
CA PHE A 206 16.17 0.65 -12.59
C PHE A 206 14.77 0.36 -12.04
N LYS A 207 14.17 1.33 -11.34
CA LYS A 207 12.90 1.17 -10.62
C LYS A 207 11.71 1.75 -11.39
N SER A 208 10.73 0.94 -11.71
CA SER A 208 9.52 1.36 -12.41
C SER A 208 8.65 2.28 -11.53
N LEU A 209 8.14 3.38 -12.09
CA LEU A 209 7.24 4.26 -11.36
C LEU A 209 5.80 3.72 -11.27
N SER A 210 5.42 2.76 -12.12
CA SER A 210 4.06 2.21 -12.21
C SER A 210 3.74 1.22 -11.09
N ASN A 211 4.60 0.21 -10.93
CA ASN A 211 4.41 -0.88 -9.96
C ASN A 211 5.47 -0.87 -8.85
N LYS A 212 6.37 0.13 -8.83
CA LYS A 212 7.45 0.30 -7.84
C LYS A 212 8.46 -0.86 -7.77
N ARG A 213 8.48 -1.74 -8.77
CA ARG A 213 9.43 -2.86 -8.87
C ARG A 213 10.67 -2.52 -9.68
N CYS A 214 11.74 -3.25 -9.44
CA CYS A 214 13.00 -3.11 -10.15
C CYS A 214 13.13 -4.11 -11.30
N LEU A 215 13.79 -3.69 -12.37
CA LEU A 215 14.28 -4.62 -13.40
C LEU A 215 15.32 -5.53 -12.74
N SER A 216 15.19 -6.84 -12.88
CA SER A 216 16.05 -7.80 -12.17
C SER A 216 16.39 -9.01 -13.02
N VAL A 217 17.66 -9.44 -12.98
CA VAL A 217 18.13 -10.64 -13.69
C VAL A 217 17.83 -11.87 -12.84
N GLN A 218 17.01 -12.78 -13.36
CA GLN A 218 16.69 -14.04 -12.68
C GLN A 218 17.74 -15.11 -12.96
N ASN A 219 18.16 -15.21 -14.22
CA ASN A 219 19.19 -16.15 -14.62
C ASN A 219 20.12 -15.49 -15.64
N ILE A 220 21.32 -15.13 -15.22
CA ILE A 220 22.29 -14.43 -16.09
C ILE A 220 22.81 -15.31 -17.24
N LYS A 221 22.77 -16.65 -17.12
CA LYS A 221 23.22 -17.56 -18.19
C LYS A 221 22.25 -17.52 -19.36
N ASN A 222 20.95 -17.67 -19.07
CA ASN A 222 19.87 -17.63 -20.05
C ASN A 222 19.49 -16.19 -20.46
N GLY A 223 19.78 -15.25 -19.57
CA GLY A 223 19.48 -13.84 -19.72
C GLY A 223 18.13 -13.41 -19.15
N ASP A 224 17.42 -14.31 -18.48
CA ASP A 224 16.02 -14.10 -18.08
C ASP A 224 15.85 -12.89 -17.16
N LEU A 225 14.84 -12.07 -17.46
CA LEU A 225 14.51 -10.84 -16.75
C LEU A 225 13.11 -10.88 -16.16
N LEU A 226 12.96 -10.31 -14.96
CA LEU A 226 11.68 -10.14 -14.29
C LEU A 226 11.65 -8.82 -13.50
N MET A 227 10.45 -8.27 -13.32
CA MET A 227 10.19 -7.14 -12.43
C MET A 227 9.98 -7.66 -11.01
N THR A 228 11.00 -7.50 -10.15
CA THR A 228 10.97 -7.98 -8.76
C THR A 228 11.15 -6.84 -7.77
N GLU A 229 11.14 -7.14 -6.48
CA GLU A 229 11.73 -6.22 -5.50
C GLU A 229 13.20 -5.95 -5.84
N CYS A 230 13.66 -4.74 -5.53
CA CYS A 230 15.03 -4.33 -5.79
C CYS A 230 15.96 -5.17 -4.92
N ASN A 231 16.98 -5.78 -5.51
CA ASN A 231 18.00 -6.56 -4.81
C ASN A 231 19.33 -6.53 -5.59
N GLN A 232 20.33 -7.31 -5.19
CA GLN A 232 21.64 -7.33 -5.86
C GLN A 232 21.59 -7.70 -7.36
N ASN A 233 20.60 -8.49 -7.79
CA ASN A 233 20.39 -8.87 -9.19
C ASN A 233 19.71 -7.77 -10.02
N SER A 234 19.28 -6.69 -9.37
CA SER A 234 18.65 -5.52 -9.99
C SER A 234 19.61 -4.36 -10.25
N ILE A 235 20.90 -4.55 -10.04
CA ILE A 235 21.90 -3.48 -10.19
C ILE A 235 22.49 -3.52 -11.61
N PHE A 236 22.35 -2.40 -12.31
CA PHE A 236 22.87 -2.22 -13.66
C PHE A 236 23.93 -1.11 -13.70
N ASN A 237 24.80 -1.18 -14.70
CA ASN A 237 25.83 -0.17 -14.90
C ASN A 237 25.22 1.20 -15.26
N ASP A 238 25.95 2.26 -14.92
CA ASP A 238 25.69 3.57 -15.52
C ASP A 238 25.91 3.47 -17.03
N ILE A 239 24.85 3.67 -17.81
CA ILE A 239 24.90 3.55 -19.26
C ILE A 239 26.00 4.43 -19.86
N THR A 240 26.24 5.61 -19.27
CA THR A 240 27.24 6.58 -19.74
C THR A 240 28.68 6.14 -19.48
N SER A 241 28.87 5.14 -18.62
CA SER A 241 30.17 4.53 -18.30
C SER A 241 30.48 3.28 -19.13
N THR A 242 29.51 2.78 -19.92
CA THR A 242 29.69 1.60 -20.76
C THR A 242 30.54 1.92 -22.00
N LYS A 243 31.15 0.88 -22.60
CA LYS A 243 32.10 1.03 -23.72
C LYS A 243 31.53 1.85 -24.90
N ASN A 244 30.26 1.65 -25.21
CA ASN A 244 29.56 2.33 -26.30
C ASN A 244 28.65 3.48 -25.83
N GLN A 245 28.50 3.67 -24.51
CA GLN A 245 27.63 4.66 -23.87
C GLN A 245 26.13 4.49 -24.15
N GLU A 246 25.73 3.35 -24.73
CA GLU A 246 24.37 3.11 -25.23
C GLU A 246 23.83 1.73 -24.81
N SER A 247 24.62 0.87 -24.16
CA SER A 247 24.11 -0.44 -23.71
C SER A 247 23.87 -0.48 -22.21
N ILE A 248 22.73 -1.06 -21.81
CA ILE A 248 22.44 -1.37 -20.40
C ILE A 248 23.06 -2.74 -20.10
N ILE A 249 24.09 -2.76 -19.26
CA ILE A 249 24.90 -3.94 -18.94
C ILE A 249 24.63 -4.40 -17.50
N SER A 250 24.49 -5.70 -17.30
CA SER A 250 24.36 -6.29 -15.96
C SER A 250 25.72 -6.36 -15.25
N LEU A 251 25.74 -6.06 -13.95
CA LEU A 251 26.95 -6.26 -13.12
C LEU A 251 27.30 -7.73 -12.88
N LEU A 252 26.34 -8.64 -13.05
CA LEU A 252 26.57 -10.07 -12.88
C LEU A 252 27.43 -10.65 -14.01
N ASN A 253 27.35 -10.05 -15.20
CA ASN A 253 28.19 -10.39 -16.34
C ASN A 253 28.31 -9.19 -17.29
N ASN A 254 29.52 -8.66 -17.40
CA ASN A 254 29.81 -7.47 -18.20
C ASN A 254 29.74 -7.68 -19.73
N ASN A 255 29.49 -8.91 -20.20
CA ASN A 255 29.24 -9.25 -21.60
C ASN A 255 27.76 -9.47 -21.92
N LYS A 256 26.86 -9.22 -20.96
CA LYS A 256 25.42 -9.35 -21.16
C LYS A 256 24.75 -7.97 -21.23
N CYS A 257 24.06 -7.70 -22.34
CA CYS A 257 23.40 -6.44 -22.66
C CYS A 257 21.88 -6.63 -22.79
N LEU A 258 21.11 -5.64 -22.31
CA LEU A 258 19.66 -5.62 -22.45
C LEU A 258 19.25 -5.45 -23.92
N GLY A 259 18.44 -6.36 -24.45
CA GLY A 259 17.88 -6.29 -25.80
C GLY A 259 16.62 -7.16 -25.95
N LEU A 260 16.08 -7.28 -27.15
CA LEU A 260 14.94 -8.15 -27.44
C LEU A 260 15.33 -9.63 -27.31
N LYS A 261 14.41 -10.45 -26.80
CA LYS A 261 14.65 -11.89 -26.61
C LYS A 261 14.94 -12.63 -27.92
N SER A 262 14.38 -12.16 -29.02
CA SER A 262 14.59 -12.73 -30.35
C SER A 262 14.53 -11.63 -31.42
N SER A 263 15.10 -11.92 -32.60
CA SER A 263 15.08 -11.01 -33.75
C SER A 263 13.72 -10.98 -34.49
N ASN A 264 12.66 -11.53 -33.90
CA ASN A 264 11.33 -11.56 -34.51
C ASN A 264 10.74 -10.14 -34.56
N PRO A 265 10.19 -9.69 -35.70
CA PRO A 265 9.59 -8.35 -35.83
C PRO A 265 8.48 -8.03 -34.81
N ASN A 266 7.78 -9.05 -34.30
CA ASN A 266 6.71 -8.89 -33.30
C ASN A 266 7.19 -9.13 -31.86
N GLU A 267 8.48 -9.42 -31.65
CA GLU A 267 9.02 -9.61 -30.31
C GLU A 267 8.97 -8.29 -29.54
N THR A 268 8.47 -8.37 -28.32
CA THR A 268 8.42 -7.22 -27.40
C THR A 268 9.09 -7.52 -26.08
N ARG A 269 9.36 -8.79 -25.78
CA ARG A 269 9.98 -9.23 -24.53
C ARG A 269 11.48 -8.97 -24.58
N LEU A 270 12.00 -8.57 -23.43
CA LEU A 270 13.41 -8.26 -23.26
C LEU A 270 14.17 -9.41 -22.58
N ASN A 271 15.46 -9.49 -22.85
CA ASN A 271 16.39 -10.48 -22.32
C ASN A 271 17.79 -9.85 -22.14
N MET A 272 18.63 -10.45 -21.30
CA MET A 272 20.06 -10.15 -21.24
C MET A 272 20.81 -11.02 -22.24
N ASN A 273 21.12 -10.46 -23.40
CA ASN A 273 21.77 -11.15 -24.51
C ASN A 273 23.28 -10.94 -24.48
N GLU A 274 24.04 -11.71 -25.27
CA GLU A 274 25.44 -11.35 -25.53
C GLU A 274 25.50 -9.94 -26.16
N CYS A 275 26.37 -9.10 -25.61
CA CYS A 275 26.55 -7.73 -26.09
C CYS A 275 27.01 -7.71 -27.54
N ASN A 276 26.24 -7.04 -28.40
CA ASN A 276 26.56 -6.86 -29.82
C ASN A 276 26.17 -5.44 -30.26
N GLU A 277 27.19 -4.60 -30.50
CA GLU A 277 27.02 -3.19 -30.87
C GLU A 277 26.34 -3.00 -32.24
N ASN A 278 26.23 -4.05 -33.07
CA ASN A 278 25.55 -3.95 -34.37
C ASN A 278 24.05 -4.18 -34.30
N LEU A 279 23.51 -4.58 -33.15
CA LEU A 279 22.08 -4.86 -33.00
C LEU A 279 21.34 -3.64 -32.45
N ASP A 280 20.40 -3.13 -33.25
CA ASP A 280 19.61 -1.92 -32.96
C ASP A 280 18.84 -1.98 -31.63
N ASP A 281 18.44 -3.17 -31.20
CA ASP A 281 17.66 -3.42 -29.98
C ASP A 281 18.49 -3.31 -28.68
N GLN A 282 19.82 -3.29 -28.78
CA GLN A 282 20.73 -3.20 -27.63
C GLN A 282 21.25 -1.77 -27.35
N HIS A 283 20.72 -0.77 -28.08
CA HIS A 283 21.06 0.64 -27.92
C HIS A 283 19.93 1.42 -27.23
N TRP A 284 20.26 2.04 -26.11
CA TRP A 284 19.35 2.69 -25.19
C TRP A 284 19.85 4.09 -24.84
N GLU A 285 18.91 4.98 -24.58
CA GLU A 285 19.14 6.37 -24.20
C GLU A 285 18.30 6.72 -22.98
N ILE A 286 18.89 7.52 -22.09
CA ILE A 286 18.25 7.97 -20.85
C ILE A 286 17.80 9.42 -21.03
N LEU A 287 16.49 9.64 -21.06
CA LEU A 287 15.90 10.94 -21.36
C LEU A 287 15.13 11.49 -20.18
N SER A 288 15.42 12.73 -19.78
CA SER A 288 14.65 13.45 -18.73
C SER A 288 13.39 14.16 -19.27
N ILE A 289 13.17 14.10 -20.58
CA ILE A 289 12.04 14.69 -21.30
C ILE A 289 11.35 13.56 -22.09
N ASN A 290 10.03 13.67 -22.27
CA ASN A 290 9.27 12.67 -23.01
C ASN A 290 9.80 12.53 -24.46
N PRO A 291 10.09 11.30 -24.94
CA PRO A 291 10.61 11.06 -26.29
C PRO A 291 9.75 11.60 -27.44
N ASN A 292 8.44 11.74 -27.26
CA ASN A 292 7.54 12.32 -28.26
C ASN A 292 7.66 13.84 -28.41
N ASN A 293 8.30 14.51 -27.45
CA ASN A 293 8.48 15.96 -27.44
C ASN A 293 9.93 16.35 -27.73
N LEU A 294 10.73 15.44 -28.29
CA LEU A 294 12.14 15.71 -28.60
C LEU A 294 12.24 16.62 -29.83
N ASN A 295 12.99 17.71 -29.67
CA ASN A 295 13.46 18.50 -30.80
C ASN A 295 14.53 17.67 -31.54
N ARG A 296 14.20 17.21 -32.74
CA ARG A 296 15.11 16.46 -33.61
C ARG A 296 16.05 17.41 -34.35
N CYS A 297 17.27 16.97 -34.63
CA CYS A 297 18.27 17.76 -35.32
C CYS A 297 19.20 16.90 -36.19
N GLY A 298 19.92 17.56 -37.09
CA GLY A 298 20.91 16.95 -37.95
C GLY A 298 20.37 15.91 -38.91
N SER A 299 21.24 15.04 -39.42
CA SER A 299 20.92 14.07 -40.48
C SER A 299 19.74 13.15 -40.11
N ASN A 300 19.59 12.83 -38.83
CA ASN A 300 18.51 12.00 -38.28
C ASN A 300 17.23 12.80 -37.93
N GLY A 301 17.25 14.12 -38.11
CA GLY A 301 16.14 15.05 -37.82
C GLY A 301 15.79 15.94 -39.00
N ASN A 302 15.89 15.43 -40.24
CA ASN A 302 15.64 16.16 -41.49
C ASN A 302 16.56 17.38 -41.74
N GLY A 303 17.74 17.44 -41.12
CA GLY A 303 18.70 18.53 -41.28
C GLY A 303 18.39 19.77 -40.44
N GLU A 304 17.47 19.68 -39.48
CA GLU A 304 17.13 20.80 -38.58
C GLU A 304 18.27 21.13 -37.62
N GLU A 305 18.46 22.42 -37.32
CA GLU A 305 19.43 22.91 -36.34
C GLU A 305 18.79 23.03 -34.95
N CYS A 306 19.57 22.78 -33.90
CA CYS A 306 19.12 22.97 -32.54
C CYS A 306 18.99 24.46 -32.17
N PRO A 307 18.09 24.80 -31.24
CA PRO A 307 17.99 26.15 -30.68
C PRO A 307 19.33 26.69 -30.17
N SER A 308 19.53 28.01 -30.31
CA SER A 308 20.80 28.68 -29.99
C SER A 308 21.31 28.34 -28.58
N GLY A 309 22.44 27.63 -28.52
CA GLY A 309 23.12 27.23 -27.29
C GLY A 309 23.01 25.75 -26.94
N GLU A 310 22.20 24.97 -27.68
CA GLU A 310 22.08 23.52 -27.52
C GLU A 310 22.98 22.75 -28.50
N CYS A 311 23.29 21.51 -28.14
CA CYS A 311 24.10 20.57 -28.91
C CYS A 311 23.20 19.59 -29.65
N CYS A 312 23.57 19.24 -30.88
CA CYS A 312 22.90 18.16 -31.59
C CYS A 312 23.64 16.85 -31.36
N SER A 313 23.03 15.91 -30.63
CA SER A 313 23.67 14.62 -30.34
C SER A 313 23.92 13.80 -31.62
N LYS A 314 24.77 12.76 -31.54
CA LYS A 314 24.96 11.80 -32.66
C LYS A 314 23.64 11.17 -33.15
N ASN A 315 22.66 11.09 -32.25
CA ASN A 315 21.35 10.50 -32.49
C ASN A 315 20.30 11.51 -32.99
N GLY A 316 20.72 12.77 -33.24
CA GLY A 316 19.86 13.79 -33.81
C GLY A 316 18.82 14.33 -32.84
N ILE A 317 19.22 14.56 -31.59
CA ILE A 317 18.38 15.15 -30.54
C ILE A 317 19.08 16.38 -29.99
N CYS A 318 18.32 17.47 -29.80
CA CYS A 318 18.83 18.68 -29.18
C CYS A 318 18.88 18.59 -27.66
N GLY A 319 19.99 19.06 -27.07
CA GLY A 319 20.10 19.20 -25.63
C GLY A 319 21.46 19.78 -25.20
N THR A 320 21.60 20.08 -23.92
CA THR A 320 22.80 20.73 -23.35
C THR A 320 23.65 19.80 -22.48
N SER A 321 23.30 18.52 -22.36
CA SER A 321 24.03 17.58 -21.52
C SER A 321 25.29 17.04 -22.22
N LYS A 322 26.22 16.45 -21.45
CA LYS A 322 27.45 15.84 -21.99
C LYS A 322 27.19 14.75 -23.03
N ALA A 323 26.07 14.03 -22.95
CA ALA A 323 25.66 13.05 -23.96
C ALA A 323 25.28 13.70 -25.30
N HIS A 324 24.81 14.95 -25.27
CA HIS A 324 24.44 15.73 -26.45
C HIS A 324 25.65 16.48 -27.02
N CYS A 325 26.50 17.04 -26.14
CA CYS A 325 27.63 17.89 -26.53
C CYS A 325 28.96 17.15 -26.71
N GLY A 326 29.03 15.89 -26.28
CA GLY A 326 30.24 15.07 -26.26
C GLY A 326 30.61 14.41 -27.60
N LYS A 327 31.25 13.24 -27.52
CA LYS A 327 31.78 12.53 -28.70
C LYS A 327 30.66 12.14 -29.67
N GLY A 328 30.76 12.61 -30.91
CA GLY A 328 29.78 12.34 -31.96
C GLY A 328 28.69 13.41 -32.10
N CYS A 329 28.75 14.49 -31.32
CA CYS A 329 27.89 15.65 -31.53
C CYS A 329 28.03 16.18 -32.98
N GLN A 330 26.90 16.46 -33.62
CA GLN A 330 26.80 16.92 -35.01
C GLN A 330 26.97 18.44 -35.06
N SER A 331 28.20 18.91 -35.25
CA SER A 331 28.58 20.33 -35.12
C SER A 331 27.95 21.26 -36.15
N GLU A 332 27.45 20.72 -37.27
CA GLU A 332 26.71 21.49 -38.28
C GLU A 332 25.29 21.85 -37.83
N PHE A 333 24.76 21.16 -36.80
CA PHE A 333 23.37 21.28 -36.38
C PHE A 333 23.22 21.62 -34.89
N GLY A 334 24.32 21.92 -34.19
CA GLY A 334 24.33 22.33 -32.79
C GLY A 334 25.74 22.61 -32.26
N LYS A 335 25.85 23.13 -31.04
CA LYS A 335 27.12 23.62 -30.47
C LYS A 335 27.91 22.52 -29.74
N CYS A 336 28.75 21.78 -30.45
CA CYS A 336 29.53 20.68 -29.87
C CYS A 336 30.75 21.13 -29.05
N ASP A 337 31.10 20.38 -28.00
CA ASP A 337 32.30 20.63 -27.20
C ASP A 337 33.56 20.21 -27.98
N VAL A 338 34.52 21.14 -28.13
CA VAL A 338 35.79 20.87 -28.80
C VAL A 338 36.71 20.13 -27.83
N VAL A 339 36.70 18.80 -27.83
CA VAL A 339 37.57 17.99 -26.97
C VAL A 339 38.99 17.94 -27.54
N LYS A 340 39.93 18.62 -26.87
CA LYS A 340 41.38 18.46 -27.09
C LYS A 340 41.83 17.11 -26.51
N THR A 341 42.28 16.21 -27.39
CA THR A 341 42.67 14.84 -27.06
C THR A 341 44.03 14.78 -26.37
N THR A 342 44.12 14.12 -25.21
CA THR A 342 45.38 13.64 -24.63
C THR A 342 45.26 12.13 -24.41
N THR A 343 46.09 11.38 -25.15
CA THR A 343 46.10 9.92 -25.20
C THR A 343 47.05 9.36 -24.14
N THR A 344 46.61 8.36 -23.37
CA THR A 344 47.53 7.45 -22.69
C THR A 344 47.00 6.01 -22.77
N THR A 345 47.82 5.14 -23.33
CA THR A 345 47.56 3.72 -23.66
C THR A 345 48.15 2.82 -22.57
N THR A 346 47.42 1.81 -22.10
CA THR A 346 48.06 0.61 -21.53
C THR A 346 47.24 -0.65 -21.81
N THR A 347 47.93 -1.62 -22.38
CA THR A 347 47.53 -2.95 -22.85
C THR A 347 47.62 -3.99 -21.73
N THR A 348 46.71 -4.97 -21.68
CA THR A 348 46.98 -6.23 -20.96
C THR A 348 46.32 -7.45 -21.62
N THR A 349 47.09 -8.52 -21.65
CA THR A 349 47.06 -9.78 -22.39
C THR A 349 46.00 -10.80 -21.98
N THR A 350 45.43 -11.51 -22.96
CA THR A 350 44.56 -12.69 -22.83
C THR A 350 45.36 -13.99 -22.68
N VAL A 351 44.98 -14.84 -21.71
CA VAL A 351 45.38 -16.26 -21.61
C VAL A 351 44.13 -17.13 -21.80
N LYS A 352 44.20 -18.08 -22.75
CA LYS A 352 43.18 -19.12 -23.02
C LYS A 352 43.47 -20.39 -22.21
N THR A 353 42.48 -21.30 -22.20
CA THR A 353 42.48 -22.81 -22.11
C THR A 353 41.77 -23.35 -20.86
N PRO A 354 41.07 -24.52 -20.87
CA PRO A 354 40.03 -25.02 -21.79
C PRO A 354 38.74 -25.48 -21.07
N THR A 355 37.70 -25.73 -21.86
CA THR A 355 36.36 -26.27 -21.53
C THR A 355 36.38 -27.76 -21.15
N PRO A 356 35.45 -28.24 -20.28
CA PRO A 356 34.89 -29.58 -20.36
C PRO A 356 33.45 -29.57 -20.90
N THR A 357 33.17 -30.54 -21.77
CA THR A 357 31.91 -30.79 -22.49
C THR A 357 30.72 -31.18 -21.59
N PRO A 358 29.48 -30.93 -22.05
CA PRO A 358 28.26 -31.15 -21.27
C PRO A 358 27.78 -32.61 -21.38
N ASN A 359 27.35 -33.18 -20.26
CA ASN A 359 26.53 -34.39 -20.25
C ASN A 359 25.07 -34.02 -19.97
N ASN A 360 24.25 -34.31 -20.98
CA ASN A 360 22.80 -34.55 -21.03
C ASN A 360 21.96 -34.27 -19.76
N GLN A 361 21.05 -33.29 -19.88
CA GLN A 361 19.73 -33.30 -19.24
C GLN A 361 18.62 -33.03 -20.30
N PRO A 362 17.37 -33.48 -20.04
CA PRO A 362 16.31 -33.59 -21.05
C PRO A 362 15.72 -32.25 -21.53
N ASN A 363 15.06 -32.31 -22.67
CA ASN A 363 14.56 -31.23 -23.51
C ASN A 363 13.49 -30.35 -22.82
N VAL A 364 13.75 -29.05 -22.68
CA VAL A 364 12.89 -28.04 -22.01
C VAL A 364 11.87 -27.47 -22.99
N ASN A 365 10.94 -28.29 -23.51
CA ASN A 365 9.92 -27.82 -24.46
C ASN A 365 8.49 -28.34 -24.18
N ASP A 366 8.20 -28.85 -22.97
CA ASP A 366 6.93 -29.58 -22.70
C ASP A 366 6.15 -29.14 -21.45
N TYR A 367 6.44 -27.95 -20.90
CA TYR A 367 5.79 -27.43 -19.68
C TYR A 367 4.96 -26.18 -19.95
N ASP A 368 3.86 -26.01 -19.19
CA ASP A 368 3.17 -24.72 -19.13
C ASP A 368 4.08 -23.70 -18.41
N ASP A 369 4.53 -22.67 -19.14
CA ASP A 369 5.41 -21.60 -18.65
C ASP A 369 4.77 -20.74 -17.54
N THR A 370 3.48 -20.95 -17.21
CA THR A 370 2.73 -20.20 -16.20
C THR A 370 2.42 -21.07 -14.97
N PRO A 371 2.88 -20.69 -13.76
CA PRO A 371 2.65 -21.49 -12.58
C PRO A 371 1.21 -21.28 -12.05
N LYS A 372 0.54 -22.38 -11.69
CA LYS A 372 -0.88 -22.42 -11.35
C LYS A 372 -1.12 -22.75 -9.87
N TRP A 373 -2.27 -22.35 -9.34
CA TRP A 373 -2.75 -22.89 -8.06
C TRP A 373 -3.40 -24.26 -8.31
N ILE A 374 -3.02 -25.25 -7.52
CA ILE A 374 -3.70 -26.56 -7.49
C ILE A 374 -4.71 -26.49 -6.34
N PHE A 375 -5.99 -26.40 -6.68
CA PHE A 375 -7.08 -26.11 -5.76
C PHE A 375 -8.04 -27.28 -5.62
N ASN A 376 -8.33 -27.66 -4.38
CA ASN A 376 -9.36 -28.64 -4.09
C ASN A 376 -10.66 -27.94 -3.69
N ASN A 377 -11.73 -28.20 -4.43
CA ASN A 377 -13.02 -27.53 -4.22
C ASN A 377 -13.77 -28.03 -2.97
N TYR A 378 -13.53 -29.27 -2.54
CA TYR A 378 -14.12 -29.85 -1.33
C TYR A 378 -13.52 -29.20 -0.07
N ALA A 379 -12.19 -29.16 0.04
CA ALA A 379 -11.51 -28.54 1.18
C ALA A 379 -11.48 -27.01 1.13
N LYS A 380 -11.72 -26.40 -0.04
CA LYS A 380 -11.52 -24.95 -0.28
C LYS A 380 -10.10 -24.49 0.01
N MET A 381 -9.13 -25.37 -0.23
CA MET A 381 -7.72 -25.14 0.07
C MET A 381 -6.84 -25.43 -1.15
N CYS A 382 -5.66 -24.80 -1.17
CA CYS A 382 -4.66 -24.98 -2.20
C CYS A 382 -3.51 -25.86 -1.69
N LEU A 383 -2.91 -26.60 -2.62
CA LEU A 383 -1.68 -27.35 -2.38
C LEU A 383 -0.51 -26.39 -2.09
N TYR A 384 0.18 -26.60 -0.98
CA TYR A 384 1.25 -25.75 -0.49
C TYR A 384 2.57 -26.52 -0.36
N ALA A 385 3.61 -26.04 -1.06
CA ALA A 385 4.96 -26.59 -0.99
C ALA A 385 5.67 -26.11 0.28
N GLN A 386 6.08 -27.04 1.15
CA GLN A 386 6.85 -26.69 2.34
C GLN A 386 8.27 -26.20 2.02
N ALA A 387 8.85 -25.44 2.96
CA ALA A 387 10.13 -24.75 2.84
C ALA A 387 11.34 -25.69 2.74
N LEU A 388 11.29 -26.80 3.48
CA LEU A 388 12.34 -27.80 3.52
C LEU A 388 12.10 -28.87 2.46
N SER A 389 13.19 -29.41 1.91
CA SER A 389 13.10 -30.55 1.01
C SER A 389 12.66 -31.80 1.78
N ASN A 390 12.06 -32.75 1.09
CA ASN A 390 11.59 -34.03 1.64
C ASN A 390 10.55 -33.85 2.76
N ARG A 391 9.68 -32.84 2.63
CA ARG A 391 8.52 -32.63 3.50
C ARG A 391 7.22 -32.86 2.76
N THR A 392 6.21 -33.34 3.47
CA THR A 392 4.87 -33.55 2.92
C THR A 392 4.24 -32.23 2.50
N PRO A 393 3.64 -32.10 1.31
CA PRO A 393 2.90 -30.88 0.96
C PRO A 393 1.69 -30.70 1.90
N LEU A 394 1.28 -29.45 2.13
CA LEU A 394 0.17 -29.13 3.03
C LEU A 394 -1.04 -28.60 2.26
N LEU A 395 -2.23 -28.70 2.84
CA LEU A 395 -3.40 -27.93 2.42
C LEU A 395 -3.47 -26.64 3.23
N LYS A 396 -3.49 -25.50 2.54
CA LYS A 396 -3.64 -24.20 3.18
C LYS A 396 -4.63 -23.33 2.40
N GLU A 397 -5.24 -22.37 3.09
CA GLU A 397 -6.03 -21.32 2.44
C GLU A 397 -5.18 -20.65 1.35
N CYS A 398 -5.73 -20.51 0.14
CA CYS A 398 -5.00 -20.00 -1.01
C CYS A 398 -4.61 -18.53 -0.80
N LYS A 399 -3.32 -18.23 -0.67
CA LYS A 399 -2.82 -16.86 -0.53
C LYS A 399 -2.19 -16.33 -1.82
N SER A 400 -2.38 -15.04 -2.06
CA SER A 400 -1.71 -14.30 -3.14
C SER A 400 -0.30 -13.89 -2.71
N ASN A 401 0.62 -13.73 -3.67
CA ASN A 401 2.04 -13.33 -3.45
C ASN A 401 2.92 -14.33 -2.68
N ASN A 402 2.54 -15.60 -2.61
CA ASN A 402 3.39 -16.66 -2.07
C ASN A 402 3.57 -17.78 -3.10
N LEU A 403 4.78 -17.86 -3.67
CA LEU A 403 5.13 -18.79 -4.75
C LEU A 403 4.97 -20.26 -4.37
N ARG A 404 4.86 -20.60 -3.08
CA ARG A 404 4.68 -21.98 -2.61
C ARG A 404 3.27 -22.54 -2.83
N PHE A 405 2.30 -21.67 -3.10
CA PHE A 405 0.98 -22.08 -3.56
C PHE A 405 0.92 -22.33 -5.08
N ASN A 406 1.98 -21.96 -5.80
CA ASN A 406 2.03 -22.01 -7.24
C ASN A 406 2.91 -23.18 -7.71
N TRP A 407 2.45 -23.88 -8.75
CA TRP A 407 3.06 -25.08 -9.27
C TRP A 407 3.14 -25.02 -10.80
N TYR A 408 4.28 -25.39 -11.37
CA TYR A 408 4.36 -25.63 -12.82
C TYR A 408 3.88 -27.04 -13.10
N LEU A 409 2.94 -27.14 -14.03
CA LEU A 409 2.33 -28.39 -14.45
C LEU A 409 2.87 -28.80 -15.83
N PRO A 410 2.98 -30.11 -16.11
CA PRO A 410 3.20 -30.58 -17.47
C PRO A 410 2.04 -30.16 -18.40
N SER A 411 2.29 -30.05 -19.70
CA SER A 411 1.28 -29.66 -20.69
C SER A 411 0.08 -30.62 -20.69
N SER A 412 -1.12 -30.15 -21.05
CA SER A 412 -2.43 -30.78 -20.74
C SER A 412 -2.67 -32.21 -21.26
N ASP A 413 -1.77 -32.75 -22.08
CA ASP A 413 -1.81 -34.12 -22.61
C ASP A 413 -0.51 -34.90 -22.33
N SER A 414 0.38 -34.37 -21.50
CA SER A 414 1.72 -34.91 -21.26
C SER A 414 1.91 -35.43 -19.83
N GLU A 415 2.67 -36.51 -19.73
CA GLU A 415 3.19 -37.01 -18.47
C GLU A 415 4.40 -36.17 -18.04
N GLY A 416 4.42 -35.67 -16.79
CA GLY A 416 5.59 -34.94 -16.34
C GLY A 416 5.60 -34.56 -14.86
N TYR A 417 6.67 -33.90 -14.46
CA TYR A 417 6.88 -33.49 -13.07
C TYR A 417 6.00 -32.30 -12.67
N ILE A 418 5.48 -32.30 -11.45
CA ILE A 418 4.82 -31.12 -10.86
C ILE A 418 5.87 -30.33 -10.07
N HIS A 419 6.31 -29.18 -10.60
CA HIS A 419 7.36 -28.38 -9.97
C HIS A 419 6.79 -27.33 -9.03
N SER A 420 7.42 -27.11 -7.89
CA SER A 420 7.13 -25.95 -7.06
C SER A 420 7.61 -24.67 -7.75
N SER A 421 6.77 -23.63 -7.79
CA SER A 421 7.20 -22.32 -8.29
C SER A 421 8.18 -21.61 -7.34
N ALA A 422 8.15 -21.96 -6.06
CA ALA A 422 9.10 -21.45 -5.07
C ALA A 422 10.52 -22.01 -5.25
N ASN A 423 10.66 -23.22 -5.83
CA ASN A 423 11.94 -23.78 -6.22
C ASN A 423 11.72 -24.85 -7.29
N THR A 424 12.11 -24.54 -8.53
CA THR A 424 11.83 -25.40 -9.70
C THR A 424 12.64 -26.70 -9.72
N ASN A 425 13.66 -26.84 -8.88
CA ASN A 425 14.38 -28.11 -8.67
C ASN A 425 13.68 -29.04 -7.68
N ARG A 426 12.56 -28.60 -7.09
CA ARG A 426 11.74 -29.39 -6.19
C ARG A 426 10.41 -29.75 -6.84
N CYS A 427 10.09 -31.02 -6.79
CA CYS A 427 8.93 -31.60 -7.41
C CYS A 427 8.12 -32.40 -6.39
N LEU A 428 6.82 -32.51 -6.65
CA LEU A 428 5.98 -33.47 -5.96
C LEU A 428 6.54 -34.88 -6.20
N ASN A 429 6.57 -35.71 -5.15
CA ASN A 429 7.18 -37.03 -5.17
C ASN A 429 6.41 -37.99 -4.26
N ILE A 430 6.47 -39.28 -4.61
CA ILE A 430 5.86 -40.39 -3.88
C ILE A 430 6.98 -41.41 -3.64
N PRO A 431 7.66 -41.34 -2.49
CA PRO A 431 8.78 -42.22 -2.18
C PRO A 431 8.40 -43.71 -2.20
N ASN A 432 7.21 -44.03 -1.69
CA ASN A 432 6.60 -45.36 -1.76
C ASN A 432 5.08 -45.22 -1.95
N PRO A 433 4.52 -45.66 -3.08
CA PRO A 433 3.08 -45.61 -3.32
C PRO A 433 2.24 -46.39 -2.30
N GLU A 434 2.77 -47.49 -1.74
CA GLU A 434 2.04 -48.33 -0.77
C GLU A 434 1.87 -47.64 0.59
N ASP A 435 2.73 -46.68 0.93
CA ASP A 435 2.68 -45.93 2.19
C ASP A 435 1.81 -44.66 2.09
N GLY A 436 1.31 -44.33 0.89
CA GLY A 436 0.44 -43.17 0.63
C GLY A 436 1.10 -41.78 0.81
N GLN A 437 2.33 -41.72 1.33
CA GLN A 437 2.98 -40.48 1.72
C GLN A 437 3.51 -39.68 0.51
N LEU A 438 3.10 -38.42 0.40
CA LEU A 438 3.67 -37.47 -0.54
C LEU A 438 4.78 -36.64 0.08
N LEU A 439 5.77 -36.26 -0.73
CA LEU A 439 6.84 -35.32 -0.37
C LEU A 439 7.08 -34.31 -1.49
N VAL A 440 7.61 -33.14 -1.13
CA VAL A 440 8.22 -32.20 -2.06
C VAL A 440 9.73 -32.37 -1.97
N SER A 441 10.36 -32.94 -3.00
CA SER A 441 11.77 -33.36 -2.99
C SER A 441 12.46 -33.08 -4.32
N SER A 442 13.73 -33.46 -4.48
CA SER A 442 14.47 -33.22 -5.73
C SER A 442 13.76 -33.84 -6.93
N CYS A 443 13.56 -33.05 -7.99
CA CYS A 443 12.98 -33.52 -9.25
C CYS A 443 13.77 -34.67 -9.90
N ALA A 444 15.07 -34.81 -9.59
CA ALA A 444 15.90 -35.90 -10.10
C ALA A 444 15.47 -37.29 -9.60
N THR A 445 14.77 -37.34 -8.46
CA THR A 445 14.29 -38.57 -7.81
C THR A 445 12.75 -38.61 -7.74
N SER A 446 12.07 -37.72 -8.46
CA SER A 446 10.61 -37.57 -8.37
C SER A 446 9.85 -38.51 -9.30
N ASN A 447 8.58 -38.76 -8.97
CA ASN A 447 7.62 -39.37 -9.90
C ASN A 447 7.06 -38.34 -10.89
N THR A 448 6.64 -38.82 -12.04
CA THR A 448 5.83 -38.08 -13.02
C THR A 448 4.36 -38.26 -12.72
N PHE A 449 3.55 -37.24 -13.04
CA PHE A 449 2.11 -37.23 -12.81
C PHE A 449 1.35 -37.02 -14.12
N LYS A 450 0.13 -37.54 -14.15
CA LYS A 450 -0.87 -37.36 -15.20
C LYS A 450 -2.13 -36.76 -14.61
N PHE A 451 -2.87 -36.05 -15.45
CA PHE A 451 -4.15 -35.46 -15.13
C PHE A 451 -5.16 -35.83 -16.19
N ASP A 452 -6.39 -36.12 -15.78
CA ASP A 452 -7.49 -36.31 -16.71
C ASP A 452 -8.35 -35.04 -16.83
N SER A 453 -9.35 -35.09 -17.71
CA SER A 453 -10.31 -34.01 -17.91
C SER A 453 -11.21 -33.75 -16.71
N ASP A 454 -11.28 -34.70 -15.76
CA ASP A 454 -12.12 -34.65 -14.58
C ASP A 454 -11.36 -34.09 -13.35
N GLY A 455 -10.09 -33.72 -13.53
CA GLY A 455 -9.26 -33.06 -12.51
C GLY A 455 -8.62 -34.03 -11.53
N ILE A 456 -8.56 -35.33 -11.86
CA ILE A 456 -7.91 -36.32 -11.01
C ILE A 456 -6.40 -36.35 -11.31
N ILE A 457 -5.59 -36.44 -10.25
CA ILE A 457 -4.13 -36.43 -10.33
C ILE A 457 -3.60 -37.83 -10.01
N TYR A 458 -2.93 -38.46 -10.98
CA TYR A 458 -2.40 -39.82 -10.86
C TYR A 458 -0.87 -39.85 -10.97
N PRO A 459 -0.17 -40.69 -10.19
CA PRO A 459 1.23 -41.00 -10.42
C PRO A 459 1.35 -41.89 -11.66
N SER A 460 2.31 -41.60 -12.53
CA SER A 460 2.40 -42.31 -13.82
C SER A 460 3.05 -43.69 -13.75
N ASN A 461 3.72 -44.00 -12.63
CA ASN A 461 4.44 -45.25 -12.40
C ASN A 461 3.65 -46.26 -11.54
N THR A 462 2.39 -45.97 -11.22
CA THR A 462 1.48 -46.84 -10.46
C THR A 462 0.34 -47.29 -11.37
N SER A 463 -0.36 -48.39 -11.04
CA SER A 463 -1.68 -48.64 -11.63
C SER A 463 -2.57 -47.41 -11.40
N ASP A 464 -3.51 -47.12 -12.30
CA ASP A 464 -4.51 -46.03 -12.17
C ASP A 464 -5.47 -46.23 -10.97
N GLU A 465 -5.12 -47.14 -10.05
CA GLU A 465 -5.84 -47.48 -8.82
C GLU A 465 -5.68 -46.40 -7.74
N PHE A 466 -4.59 -45.62 -7.75
CA PHE A 466 -4.29 -44.64 -6.69
C PHE A 466 -4.13 -43.21 -7.24
N CYS A 467 -4.75 -42.23 -6.56
CA CYS A 467 -4.73 -40.81 -6.94
C CYS A 467 -4.68 -39.90 -5.73
N LEU A 468 -4.33 -38.64 -6.01
CA LEU A 468 -4.21 -37.61 -5.00
C LEU A 468 -5.58 -37.29 -4.39
N GLY A 469 -5.69 -37.47 -3.08
CA GLY A 469 -6.89 -37.16 -2.32
C GLY A 469 -6.58 -36.51 -0.98
N ILE A 470 -7.64 -36.20 -0.25
CA ILE A 470 -7.58 -35.63 1.09
C ILE A 470 -8.09 -36.67 2.07
N GLU A 471 -7.36 -36.87 3.17
CA GLU A 471 -7.77 -37.73 4.28
C GLU A 471 -7.32 -37.09 5.60
N SER A 472 -8.25 -36.89 6.54
CA SER A 472 -7.96 -36.26 7.84
C SER A 472 -7.23 -34.90 7.75
N ASP A 473 -7.58 -34.09 6.75
CA ASP A 473 -6.97 -32.79 6.41
C ASP A 473 -5.54 -32.84 5.83
N ASP A 474 -4.97 -34.04 5.68
CA ASP A 474 -3.68 -34.27 5.03
C ASP A 474 -3.86 -34.70 3.56
N ILE A 475 -2.85 -34.38 2.74
CA ILE A 475 -2.80 -34.80 1.35
C ILE A 475 -2.12 -36.17 1.27
N THR A 476 -2.84 -37.14 0.71
CA THR A 476 -2.40 -38.52 0.62
C THR A 476 -2.69 -39.11 -0.75
N LEU A 477 -2.04 -40.22 -1.08
CA LEU A 477 -2.40 -41.06 -2.21
C LEU A 477 -3.36 -42.15 -1.72
N LYS A 478 -4.56 -42.24 -2.31
CA LYS A 478 -5.60 -43.22 -1.92
C LYS A 478 -6.33 -43.79 -3.13
N ASP A 479 -7.11 -44.85 -2.92
CA ASP A 479 -7.88 -45.53 -3.96
C ASP A 479 -8.76 -44.55 -4.75
N CYS A 480 -8.71 -44.60 -6.08
CA CYS A 480 -9.45 -43.70 -6.94
C CYS A 480 -10.94 -44.04 -7.02
N GLU A 481 -11.73 -43.33 -6.22
CA GLU A 481 -13.18 -43.47 -6.15
C GLU A 481 -13.90 -42.39 -6.96
N MET A 482 -13.17 -41.41 -7.52
CA MET A 482 -13.71 -40.25 -8.27
C MET A 482 -14.72 -39.43 -7.44
N ILE A 483 -14.39 -39.23 -6.16
CA ILE A 483 -15.19 -38.45 -5.21
C ILE A 483 -14.63 -37.02 -5.04
N GLU A 484 -15.42 -36.12 -4.44
CA GLU A 484 -15.13 -34.67 -4.44
C GLU A 484 -13.76 -34.28 -3.84
N ASP A 485 -13.23 -35.05 -2.90
CA ASP A 485 -11.93 -34.79 -2.28
C ASP A 485 -10.72 -35.23 -3.13
N GLN A 486 -10.95 -35.93 -4.24
CA GLN A 486 -9.95 -36.32 -5.24
C GLN A 486 -9.95 -35.43 -6.48
N ILE A 487 -10.90 -34.50 -6.57
CA ILE A 487 -11.06 -33.61 -7.72
C ILE A 487 -10.29 -32.31 -7.48
N TRP A 488 -9.28 -32.09 -8.32
CA TRP A 488 -8.42 -30.91 -8.28
C TRP A 488 -8.64 -30.03 -9.50
N SER A 489 -8.50 -28.73 -9.30
CA SER A 489 -8.65 -27.73 -10.35
C SER A 489 -7.41 -26.84 -10.42
N PHE A 490 -7.03 -26.48 -11.63
CA PHE A 490 -5.82 -25.69 -11.88
C PHE A 490 -6.18 -24.26 -12.24
N TRP A 491 -5.69 -23.30 -11.46
CA TRP A 491 -6.08 -21.91 -11.60
C TRP A 491 -4.92 -21.02 -12.02
N ASP A 492 -5.15 -20.15 -13.00
CA ASP A 492 -4.18 -19.11 -13.43
C ASP A 492 -4.21 -17.86 -12.53
N ARG A 493 -5.21 -17.79 -11.65
CA ARG A 493 -5.40 -16.71 -10.65
C ARG A 493 -5.67 -17.35 -9.30
N ASN A 494 -5.51 -16.59 -8.21
CA ASN A 494 -5.86 -17.10 -6.89
C ASN A 494 -7.37 -17.48 -6.88
N PRO A 495 -7.73 -18.77 -6.65
CA PRO A 495 -9.12 -19.22 -6.66
C PRO A 495 -10.00 -18.44 -5.67
N MET A 496 -9.44 -18.03 -4.52
CA MET A 496 -10.18 -17.32 -3.49
C MET A 496 -10.60 -15.91 -3.92
N GLU A 497 -9.89 -15.28 -4.83
CA GLU A 497 -10.24 -13.95 -5.36
C GLU A 497 -11.39 -14.00 -6.39
N VAL A 498 -11.80 -15.20 -6.82
CA VAL A 498 -12.82 -15.41 -7.87
C VAL A 498 -14.03 -16.19 -7.33
N ILE A 499 -13.79 -17.15 -6.43
CA ILE A 499 -14.83 -18.01 -5.85
C ILE A 499 -15.48 -17.32 -4.64
N ASP A 500 -14.71 -16.66 -3.78
CA ASP A 500 -15.18 -16.07 -2.51
C ASP A 500 -15.51 -14.57 -2.64
N ILE A 501 -16.38 -14.25 -3.59
CA ILE A 501 -16.84 -12.89 -3.89
C ILE A 501 -18.36 -12.78 -3.76
N GLU A 502 -18.88 -11.60 -3.44
CA GLU A 502 -20.33 -11.39 -3.30
C GLU A 502 -21.02 -11.36 -4.68
N TYR A 503 -22.09 -12.16 -4.84
CA TYR A 503 -22.89 -12.24 -6.07
C TYR A 503 -24.25 -11.54 -5.92
N GLN A 504 -24.72 -10.95 -7.00
CA GLN A 504 -26.06 -10.35 -7.14
C GLN A 504 -26.85 -11.01 -8.27
N LYS A 505 -28.18 -11.04 -8.12
CA LYS A 505 -29.12 -11.54 -9.13
C LYS A 505 -29.55 -10.41 -10.07
N VAL A 506 -29.30 -10.58 -11.37
CA VAL A 506 -29.47 -9.51 -12.36
C VAL A 506 -30.05 -10.03 -13.67
N TRP A 507 -30.56 -9.10 -14.49
CA TRP A 507 -30.70 -9.26 -15.93
C TRP A 507 -29.50 -8.61 -16.62
N ILE A 508 -28.96 -9.31 -17.60
CA ILE A 508 -27.94 -8.79 -18.51
C ILE A 508 -28.67 -8.37 -19.78
N TYR A 509 -28.84 -7.07 -19.94
CA TYR A 509 -29.75 -6.46 -20.90
C TYR A 509 -28.99 -5.69 -21.98
N ASN A 510 -29.32 -5.93 -23.25
CA ASN A 510 -28.82 -5.10 -24.34
C ASN A 510 -29.89 -4.08 -24.74
N LYS A 511 -29.67 -2.82 -24.36
CA LYS A 511 -30.61 -1.71 -24.62
C LYS A 511 -30.84 -1.45 -26.10
N ASN A 512 -29.85 -1.67 -26.95
CA ASN A 512 -29.97 -1.41 -28.38
C ASN A 512 -30.77 -2.49 -29.10
N LEU A 513 -30.70 -3.73 -28.63
CA LEU A 513 -31.46 -4.85 -29.17
C LEU A 513 -32.84 -5.00 -28.49
N ASN A 514 -33.03 -4.38 -27.32
CA ASN A 514 -34.19 -4.58 -26.45
C ASN A 514 -34.41 -6.07 -26.09
N LYS A 515 -33.31 -6.76 -25.75
CA LYS A 515 -33.28 -8.20 -25.44
C LYS A 515 -32.35 -8.49 -24.27
N CYS A 516 -32.58 -9.59 -23.58
CA CYS A 516 -31.74 -10.08 -22.49
C CYS A 516 -30.88 -11.26 -22.93
N LEU A 517 -29.75 -11.44 -22.26
CA LEU A 517 -28.94 -12.64 -22.35
C LEU A 517 -29.62 -13.78 -21.57
N PHE A 518 -29.88 -14.88 -22.26
CA PHE A 518 -30.47 -16.09 -21.70
C PHE A 518 -29.43 -17.20 -21.61
N SER A 519 -29.47 -17.93 -20.51
CA SER A 519 -28.70 -19.17 -20.38
C SER A 519 -29.23 -20.25 -21.31
N GLY A 520 -28.33 -21.14 -21.71
CA GLY A 520 -28.67 -22.35 -22.45
C GLY A 520 -29.59 -23.29 -21.66
N THR A 521 -30.22 -24.26 -22.34
CA THR A 521 -31.16 -25.21 -21.72
C THR A 521 -30.46 -26.37 -21.00
N THR A 522 -29.31 -26.81 -21.50
CA THR A 522 -28.52 -27.95 -20.99
C THR A 522 -27.08 -27.55 -20.70
N HIS A 523 -26.36 -28.40 -19.96
CA HIS A 523 -24.90 -28.35 -19.92
C HIS A 523 -24.35 -28.41 -21.36
N PHE A 524 -23.36 -27.60 -21.67
CA PHE A 524 -22.75 -27.38 -22.99
C PHE A 524 -23.60 -26.67 -24.05
N SER A 525 -24.85 -26.30 -23.77
CA SER A 525 -25.66 -25.54 -24.73
C SER A 525 -25.23 -24.08 -24.82
N LYS A 526 -25.38 -23.44 -25.99
CA LYS A 526 -25.01 -22.03 -26.16
C LYS A 526 -26.00 -21.09 -25.44
N PRO A 527 -25.52 -19.96 -24.90
CA PRO A 527 -26.40 -18.88 -24.49
C PRO A 527 -27.09 -18.26 -25.73
N ILE A 528 -28.25 -17.65 -25.51
CA ILE A 528 -29.04 -17.00 -26.57
C ILE A 528 -29.43 -15.58 -26.14
N ILE A 529 -29.89 -14.78 -27.11
CA ILE A 529 -30.50 -13.47 -26.85
C ILE A 529 -32.02 -13.61 -27.08
N ALA A 530 -32.84 -13.25 -26.10
CA ALA A 530 -34.31 -13.37 -26.19
C ALA A 530 -35.02 -12.23 -25.44
N ASP A 531 -36.35 -12.14 -25.56
CA ASP A 531 -37.15 -11.16 -24.82
C ASP A 531 -36.99 -11.37 -23.32
N CYS A 532 -36.73 -10.29 -22.58
CA CYS A 532 -36.51 -10.35 -21.14
C CYS A 532 -37.72 -10.92 -20.39
N ASP A 533 -37.50 -11.85 -19.47
CA ASP A 533 -38.59 -12.38 -18.64
C ASP A 533 -38.12 -12.64 -17.20
N ASP A 534 -39.05 -13.06 -16.33
CA ASP A 534 -38.74 -13.39 -14.94
C ASP A 534 -38.29 -14.86 -14.75
N SER A 535 -37.99 -15.59 -15.82
CA SER A 535 -37.50 -16.96 -15.72
C SER A 535 -36.06 -17.00 -15.19
N ASN A 536 -35.67 -18.13 -14.59
CA ASN A 536 -34.28 -18.34 -14.17
C ASN A 536 -33.30 -18.37 -15.35
N ARG A 537 -33.79 -18.58 -16.58
CA ARG A 537 -32.94 -18.56 -17.78
C ARG A 537 -32.60 -17.13 -18.23
N SER A 538 -33.45 -16.15 -17.94
CA SER A 538 -33.21 -14.74 -18.24
C SER A 538 -32.38 -14.02 -17.17
N LYS A 539 -32.09 -14.67 -16.04
CA LYS A 539 -31.42 -14.07 -14.89
C LYS A 539 -30.09 -14.77 -14.61
N TRP A 540 -29.14 -13.98 -14.11
CA TRP A 540 -27.79 -14.40 -13.82
C TRP A 540 -27.40 -14.02 -12.40
N GLU A 541 -26.58 -14.86 -11.78
CA GLU A 541 -25.83 -14.53 -10.58
C GLU A 541 -24.43 -14.09 -11.02
N ILE A 542 -24.11 -12.80 -10.85
CA ILE A 542 -22.81 -12.23 -11.23
C ILE A 542 -22.18 -11.51 -10.04
N PRO A 543 -20.86 -11.26 -10.03
CA PRO A 543 -20.21 -10.51 -8.96
C PRO A 543 -20.78 -9.09 -8.80
N VAL A 544 -20.82 -8.58 -7.58
CA VAL A 544 -21.20 -7.18 -7.30
C VAL A 544 -20.14 -6.20 -7.84
N SER A 545 -18.87 -6.60 -7.80
CA SER A 545 -17.74 -5.85 -8.37
C SER A 545 -16.56 -6.77 -8.64
N GLY A 546 -15.74 -6.44 -9.63
CA GLY A 546 -14.57 -7.25 -10.00
C GLY A 546 -14.90 -8.38 -10.98
N ASP A 547 -13.85 -9.07 -11.42
CA ASP A 547 -13.95 -10.22 -12.31
C ASP A 547 -14.61 -11.40 -11.57
N GLY A 548 -15.29 -12.28 -12.30
CA GLY A 548 -15.82 -13.51 -11.71
C GLY A 548 -16.77 -14.25 -12.62
N PHE A 549 -17.57 -15.13 -12.02
CA PHE A 549 -18.41 -16.04 -12.78
C PHE A 549 -19.76 -15.44 -13.14
N PHE A 550 -20.24 -15.68 -14.35
CA PHE A 550 -21.63 -15.39 -14.70
C PHE A 550 -22.41 -16.70 -14.57
N LYS A 551 -23.06 -16.90 -13.41
CA LYS A 551 -23.70 -18.15 -13.00
C LYS A 551 -25.18 -18.17 -13.38
N VAL A 552 -25.68 -19.35 -13.74
CA VAL A 552 -27.10 -19.59 -13.99
C VAL A 552 -27.83 -19.81 -12.66
N ILE A 553 -28.99 -19.17 -12.46
CA ILE A 553 -29.73 -19.32 -11.21
C ILE A 553 -30.16 -20.78 -10.97
N ASN A 554 -29.91 -21.28 -9.76
CA ASN A 554 -30.23 -22.63 -9.30
C ASN A 554 -29.55 -23.75 -10.11
N LYS A 555 -28.49 -23.44 -10.85
CA LYS A 555 -27.65 -24.42 -11.55
C LYS A 555 -26.19 -24.05 -11.34
N ASN A 556 -25.31 -25.03 -11.12
CA ASN A 556 -23.87 -24.77 -10.99
C ASN A 556 -23.19 -24.58 -12.37
N TRP A 557 -23.87 -23.95 -13.33
CA TRP A 557 -23.35 -23.70 -14.66
C TRP A 557 -22.97 -22.23 -14.82
N CYS A 558 -21.87 -21.98 -15.51
CA CYS A 558 -21.35 -20.67 -15.81
C CYS A 558 -21.32 -20.40 -17.31
N LEU A 559 -21.34 -19.12 -17.69
CA LEU A 559 -20.97 -18.68 -19.04
C LEU A 559 -19.49 -18.99 -19.26
N ASN A 560 -19.21 -20.00 -20.09
CA ASN A 560 -17.87 -20.53 -20.31
C ASN A 560 -17.40 -20.26 -21.74
N VAL A 561 -16.19 -19.70 -21.87
CA VAL A 561 -15.52 -19.47 -23.15
C VAL A 561 -14.67 -20.68 -23.51
N ASN A 562 -15.33 -21.70 -24.08
CA ASN A 562 -14.69 -22.98 -24.39
C ASN A 562 -13.50 -22.88 -25.36
N ASN A 563 -13.53 -21.91 -26.28
CA ASN A 563 -12.41 -21.66 -27.19
C ASN A 563 -12.38 -20.18 -27.57
N ILE A 564 -11.39 -19.45 -27.04
CA ILE A 564 -11.28 -18.01 -27.23
C ILE A 564 -10.94 -17.62 -28.66
N ASP A 565 -10.18 -18.45 -29.40
CA ASP A 565 -9.78 -18.17 -30.79
C ASP A 565 -10.97 -18.15 -31.75
N SER A 566 -11.78 -19.22 -31.70
CA SER A 566 -13.06 -19.32 -32.42
C SER A 566 -14.16 -18.44 -31.82
N GLY A 567 -13.95 -17.96 -30.59
CA GLY A 567 -14.91 -17.18 -29.82
C GLY A 567 -16.10 -17.99 -29.28
N ASN A 568 -16.01 -19.31 -29.28
CA ASN A 568 -17.13 -20.17 -28.91
C ASN A 568 -17.48 -20.06 -27.41
N VAL A 569 -18.75 -19.76 -27.11
CA VAL A 569 -19.31 -19.67 -25.76
C VAL A 569 -20.41 -20.70 -25.52
N ILE A 570 -20.40 -21.31 -24.34
CA ILE A 570 -21.34 -22.36 -23.92
C ILE A 570 -21.70 -22.20 -22.44
N MET A 571 -22.78 -22.83 -21.98
CA MET A 571 -22.99 -23.10 -20.56
C MET A 571 -22.09 -24.25 -20.15
N GLY A 572 -21.24 -24.08 -19.14
CA GLY A 572 -20.32 -25.13 -18.69
C GLY A 572 -19.95 -24.96 -17.23
N GLU A 573 -18.86 -25.59 -16.81
CA GLU A 573 -18.37 -25.47 -15.45
C GLU A 573 -17.77 -24.09 -15.15
N CYS A 574 -17.72 -23.74 -13.87
CA CYS A 574 -17.17 -22.49 -13.36
C CYS A 574 -15.66 -22.62 -13.12
N ASN A 575 -14.89 -22.73 -14.20
CA ASN A 575 -13.42 -22.84 -14.22
C ASN A 575 -12.76 -21.59 -14.81
N ASN A 576 -11.44 -21.57 -15.05
CA ASN A 576 -10.74 -20.39 -15.58
C ASN A 576 -11.36 -19.83 -16.87
N ASN A 577 -11.89 -20.70 -17.74
CA ASN A 577 -12.52 -20.28 -19.00
C ASN A 577 -13.89 -19.63 -18.81
N ALA A 578 -14.48 -19.74 -17.62
CA ALA A 578 -15.73 -19.11 -17.25
C ALA A 578 -15.56 -17.77 -16.50
N ILE A 579 -14.32 -17.34 -16.26
CA ILE A 579 -14.06 -16.03 -15.65
C ILE A 579 -14.39 -14.95 -16.67
N ILE A 580 -15.28 -14.04 -16.27
CA ILE A 580 -15.73 -12.89 -17.05
C ILE A 580 -15.24 -11.61 -16.34
N GLY A 581 -14.71 -10.68 -17.13
CA GLY A 581 -14.18 -9.42 -16.60
C GLY A 581 -15.29 -8.47 -16.13
N ASP A 582 -14.96 -7.59 -15.18
CA ASP A 582 -15.89 -6.55 -14.71
C ASP A 582 -16.36 -5.65 -15.89
N ILE A 583 -17.67 -5.69 -16.16
CA ILE A 583 -18.29 -4.91 -17.24
C ILE A 583 -17.95 -3.41 -17.12
N THR A 584 -17.81 -2.88 -15.90
CA THR A 584 -17.64 -1.44 -15.64
C THR A 584 -16.23 -0.94 -15.97
N THR A 585 -15.25 -1.85 -16.00
CA THR A 585 -13.85 -1.58 -16.35
C THR A 585 -13.49 -2.07 -17.76
N SER A 586 -14.41 -2.79 -18.42
CA SER A 586 -14.27 -3.32 -19.78
C SER A 586 -14.05 -2.26 -20.88
N TYR A 587 -13.70 -2.73 -22.09
CA TYR A 587 -13.36 -1.95 -23.30
C TYR A 587 -14.18 -0.66 -23.54
N ASN A 588 -15.48 -0.67 -23.26
CA ASN A 588 -16.36 0.50 -23.37
C ASN A 588 -17.23 0.75 -22.12
N LYS A 589 -16.89 0.13 -20.98
CA LYS A 589 -17.68 0.12 -19.72
C LYS A 589 -19.08 -0.50 -19.83
N ALA A 590 -19.33 -1.24 -20.90
CA ALA A 590 -20.61 -1.87 -21.21
C ALA A 590 -20.42 -3.16 -22.02
N SER A 591 -19.21 -3.75 -22.06
CA SER A 591 -18.93 -4.94 -22.84
C SER A 591 -18.58 -6.10 -21.93
N ILE A 592 -19.10 -7.28 -22.25
CA ILE A 592 -18.73 -8.51 -21.56
C ILE A 592 -17.47 -9.02 -22.23
N VAL A 593 -16.37 -9.03 -21.48
CA VAL A 593 -15.05 -9.49 -21.95
C VAL A 593 -14.58 -10.68 -21.12
N SER A 594 -13.71 -11.50 -21.68
CA SER A 594 -13.04 -12.57 -20.93
C SER A 594 -11.57 -12.21 -20.74
N PRO A 595 -10.97 -12.46 -19.56
CA PRO A 595 -9.54 -12.28 -19.35
C PRO A 595 -8.65 -13.13 -20.27
N LEU A 596 -9.21 -14.15 -20.95
CA LEU A 596 -8.49 -14.95 -21.94
C LEU A 596 -8.06 -14.11 -23.17
N ASP A 597 -8.87 -13.11 -23.55
CA ASP A 597 -8.55 -12.12 -24.60
C ASP A 597 -9.47 -10.90 -24.45
N GLU A 598 -8.97 -9.85 -23.78
CA GLU A 598 -9.71 -8.60 -23.55
C GLU A 598 -10.03 -7.82 -24.83
N SER A 599 -9.45 -8.20 -25.98
CA SER A 599 -9.78 -7.62 -27.28
C SER A 599 -11.04 -8.22 -27.91
N LYS A 600 -11.61 -9.27 -27.31
CA LYS A 600 -12.86 -9.90 -27.73
C LYS A 600 -14.00 -9.64 -26.72
N CYS A 601 -15.14 -9.25 -27.26
CA CYS A 601 -16.36 -8.88 -26.55
C CYS A 601 -17.48 -9.84 -26.93
N LEU A 602 -18.34 -10.18 -25.98
CA LEU A 602 -19.54 -10.98 -26.25
C LEU A 602 -20.51 -10.19 -27.14
N GLY A 603 -20.82 -10.76 -28.30
CA GLY A 603 -21.73 -10.19 -29.28
C GLY A 603 -22.19 -11.23 -30.30
N LEU A 604 -22.87 -10.77 -31.34
CA LEU A 604 -23.29 -11.63 -32.44
C LEU A 604 -22.12 -11.84 -33.41
N SER A 605 -21.90 -13.11 -33.80
CA SER A 605 -20.89 -13.48 -34.80
C SER A 605 -21.04 -12.75 -36.15
N ASN A 606 -22.26 -12.35 -36.49
CA ASN A 606 -22.56 -11.45 -37.60
C ASN A 606 -23.66 -10.46 -37.18
N SER A 607 -23.29 -9.19 -37.02
CA SER A 607 -24.15 -8.12 -36.48
C SER A 607 -25.40 -7.81 -37.31
N ASN A 608 -25.46 -8.31 -38.56
CA ASN A 608 -26.53 -7.99 -39.52
C ASN A 608 -27.61 -9.09 -39.62
N SER A 609 -27.52 -10.16 -38.83
CA SER A 609 -28.52 -11.25 -38.83
C SER A 609 -28.98 -11.59 -37.41
N ILE A 610 -30.30 -11.71 -37.24
CA ILE A 610 -30.96 -12.10 -35.99
C ILE A 610 -30.75 -13.60 -35.68
N ASP A 611 -30.41 -14.41 -36.70
CA ASP A 611 -30.11 -15.85 -36.55
C ASP A 611 -28.63 -16.12 -36.19
N SER A 612 -27.82 -15.06 -36.06
CA SER A 612 -26.40 -15.17 -35.72
C SER A 612 -26.21 -15.69 -34.30
N LYS A 613 -25.24 -16.60 -34.12
CA LYS A 613 -24.92 -17.18 -32.81
C LYS A 613 -24.10 -16.19 -31.98
N LEU A 614 -24.35 -16.18 -30.66
CA LEU A 614 -23.55 -15.45 -29.70
C LEU A 614 -22.12 -16.02 -29.65
N SER A 615 -21.13 -15.14 -29.61
CA SER A 615 -19.70 -15.48 -29.69
C SER A 615 -18.85 -14.36 -29.09
N MET A 616 -17.64 -14.67 -28.66
CA MET A 616 -16.59 -13.67 -28.37
C MET A 616 -16.02 -13.17 -29.69
N VAL A 617 -16.37 -11.95 -30.08
CA VAL A 617 -15.96 -11.32 -31.34
C VAL A 617 -15.09 -10.10 -31.05
N LYS A 618 -14.32 -9.62 -32.03
CA LYS A 618 -13.48 -8.42 -31.84
C LYS A 618 -14.31 -7.24 -31.30
N CYS A 619 -13.83 -6.64 -30.21
CA CYS A 619 -14.48 -5.51 -29.56
C CYS A 619 -14.58 -4.31 -30.50
N ASN A 620 -15.78 -3.74 -30.60
CA ASN A 620 -16.07 -2.56 -31.40
C ASN A 620 -17.15 -1.71 -30.71
N ARG A 621 -16.79 -0.47 -30.35
CA ARG A 621 -17.68 0.44 -29.62
C ARG A 621 -18.95 0.82 -30.41
N ASN A 622 -18.91 0.73 -31.73
CA ASN A 622 -20.03 1.05 -32.61
C ASN A 622 -21.01 -0.12 -32.79
N ASN A 623 -20.61 -1.34 -32.38
CA ASN A 623 -21.44 -2.53 -32.49
C ASN A 623 -22.47 -2.56 -31.35
N LYS A 624 -23.73 -2.34 -31.70
CA LYS A 624 -24.85 -2.24 -30.76
C LYS A 624 -25.10 -3.53 -29.97
N ASP A 625 -24.81 -4.67 -30.58
CA ASP A 625 -24.94 -6.01 -30.01
C ASP A 625 -23.89 -6.33 -28.93
N GLN A 626 -22.83 -5.52 -28.82
CA GLN A 626 -21.77 -5.67 -27.82
C GLN A 626 -21.93 -4.74 -26.60
N GLN A 627 -23.06 -4.02 -26.52
CA GLN A 627 -23.36 -3.06 -25.45
C GLN A 627 -24.41 -3.62 -24.49
N TRP A 628 -23.94 -4.05 -23.33
CA TRP A 628 -24.67 -4.71 -22.26
C TRP A 628 -24.79 -3.82 -21.03
N GLU A 629 -25.92 -3.91 -20.36
CA GLU A 629 -26.24 -3.23 -19.10
C GLU A 629 -26.66 -4.29 -18.08
N ILE A 630 -26.18 -4.13 -16.85
CA ILE A 630 -26.58 -4.95 -15.72
C ILE A 630 -27.70 -4.24 -14.98
N THR A 631 -28.84 -4.90 -14.79
CA THR A 631 -29.97 -4.35 -14.03
C THR A 631 -30.54 -5.36 -13.05
N THR A 632 -30.89 -4.89 -11.85
CA THR A 632 -31.56 -5.67 -10.80
C THR A 632 -33.09 -5.62 -10.91
N ILE A 633 -33.60 -4.91 -11.92
CA ILE A 633 -35.04 -4.77 -12.22
C ILE A 633 -35.28 -5.31 -13.63
N ASN A 634 -36.33 -6.12 -13.79
CA ASN A 634 -36.74 -6.65 -15.09
C ASN A 634 -36.95 -5.50 -16.11
N PRO A 635 -36.19 -5.48 -17.23
CA PRO A 635 -36.27 -4.44 -18.24
C PRO A 635 -37.66 -4.24 -18.87
N ASN A 636 -38.53 -5.26 -18.82
CA ASN A 636 -39.86 -5.23 -19.43
C ASN A 636 -40.95 -4.58 -18.55
N ILE A 637 -40.64 -4.19 -17.31
CA ILE A 637 -41.60 -3.48 -16.46
C ILE A 637 -41.71 -2.01 -16.93
N PRO A 638 -42.90 -1.53 -17.33
CA PRO A 638 -43.06 -0.15 -17.78
C PRO A 638 -42.70 0.84 -16.67
N ARG A 639 -41.97 1.89 -17.02
CA ARG A 639 -41.53 2.93 -16.09
C ARG A 639 -42.44 4.15 -16.12
N CYS A 640 -42.44 4.90 -15.02
CA CYS A 640 -43.25 6.10 -14.83
C CYS A 640 -42.56 7.09 -13.89
N GLY A 641 -42.93 8.36 -13.96
CA GLY A 641 -42.36 9.43 -13.15
C GLY A 641 -42.29 10.76 -13.90
N SER A 642 -41.76 11.81 -13.25
CA SER A 642 -41.72 13.18 -13.80
C SER A 642 -41.03 13.28 -15.15
N ASP A 643 -40.02 12.45 -15.39
CA ASP A 643 -39.15 12.52 -16.57
C ASP A 643 -39.46 11.40 -17.59
N ILE A 644 -40.45 10.54 -17.30
CA ILE A 644 -40.78 9.35 -18.11
C ILE A 644 -42.22 9.41 -18.63
N GLY A 645 -43.17 9.82 -17.79
CA GLY A 645 -44.60 9.86 -18.13
C GLY A 645 -45.47 8.95 -17.25
N SER A 646 -46.74 8.82 -17.63
CA SER A 646 -47.74 8.09 -16.85
C SER A 646 -47.84 6.61 -17.25
N CYS A 647 -48.21 5.77 -16.29
CA CYS A 647 -48.47 4.36 -16.51
C CYS A 647 -49.66 4.12 -17.45
N PRO A 648 -49.70 2.96 -18.12
CA PRO A 648 -50.84 2.52 -18.90
C PRO A 648 -52.17 2.59 -18.12
N SER A 649 -53.27 2.83 -18.84
CA SER A 649 -54.57 3.10 -18.24
C SER A 649 -54.99 1.99 -17.27
N GLY A 650 -55.25 2.38 -16.01
CA GLY A 650 -55.66 1.45 -14.95
C GLY A 650 -54.55 1.02 -13.98
N GLN A 651 -53.28 1.33 -14.28
CA GLN A 651 -52.14 0.97 -13.44
C GLN A 651 -51.68 2.11 -12.52
N CYS A 652 -50.96 1.74 -11.47
CA CYS A 652 -50.40 2.62 -10.45
C CYS A 652 -48.91 2.82 -10.72
N CYS A 653 -48.41 4.02 -10.48
CA CYS A 653 -46.99 4.33 -10.54
C CYS A 653 -46.43 4.28 -9.12
N ASN A 654 -45.54 3.35 -8.84
CA ASN A 654 -45.02 3.18 -7.48
C ASN A 654 -43.90 4.19 -7.16
N LYS A 655 -43.44 4.23 -5.91
CA LYS A 655 -42.38 5.16 -5.47
C LYS A 655 -41.05 5.00 -6.23
N ASP A 656 -40.82 3.84 -6.83
CA ASP A 656 -39.60 3.48 -7.56
C ASP A 656 -39.75 3.73 -9.08
N GLY A 657 -40.85 4.35 -9.50
CA GLY A 657 -41.11 4.70 -10.89
C GLY A 657 -41.46 3.51 -11.78
N LEU A 658 -42.10 2.48 -11.20
CA LEU A 658 -42.57 1.30 -11.93
C LEU A 658 -44.11 1.26 -11.99
N CYS A 659 -44.62 0.83 -13.15
CA CYS A 659 -46.03 0.63 -13.39
C CYS A 659 -46.48 -0.77 -13.02
N GLY A 660 -47.63 -0.86 -12.36
CA GLY A 660 -48.26 -2.14 -12.07
C GLY A 660 -49.58 -2.02 -11.33
N THR A 661 -50.13 -3.16 -10.93
CA THR A 661 -51.39 -3.27 -10.19
C THR A 661 -51.17 -3.93 -8.84
N GLY A 662 -51.96 -3.58 -7.83
CA GLY A 662 -51.86 -4.14 -6.47
C GLY A 662 -51.02 -3.28 -5.51
N ASN A 663 -50.96 -3.69 -4.23
CA ASN A 663 -50.51 -2.80 -3.15
C ASN A 663 -49.04 -2.35 -3.25
N ASN A 664 -48.17 -3.16 -3.87
CA ASN A 664 -46.76 -2.79 -4.10
C ASN A 664 -46.59 -1.65 -5.11
N TYR A 665 -47.62 -1.39 -5.92
CA TYR A 665 -47.64 -0.33 -6.91
C TYR A 665 -48.58 0.81 -6.53
N CYS A 666 -49.73 0.46 -5.97
CA CYS A 666 -50.83 1.37 -5.63
C CYS A 666 -50.83 1.84 -4.18
N GLY A 667 -49.93 1.29 -3.34
CA GLY A 667 -49.86 1.55 -1.91
C GLY A 667 -49.11 2.83 -1.55
N LYS A 668 -48.55 2.87 -0.34
CA LYS A 668 -47.90 4.07 0.22
C LYS A 668 -46.69 4.48 -0.63
N GLY A 669 -46.71 5.72 -1.13
CA GLY A 669 -45.68 6.26 -2.03
C GLY A 669 -46.01 6.16 -3.52
N CYS A 670 -47.22 5.70 -3.87
CA CYS A 670 -47.71 5.76 -5.24
C CYS A 670 -47.76 7.21 -5.75
N GLN A 671 -47.19 7.44 -6.93
CA GLN A 671 -47.09 8.73 -7.60
C GLN A 671 -48.37 9.04 -8.38
N SER A 672 -49.32 9.72 -7.73
CA SER A 672 -50.67 9.95 -8.26
C SER A 672 -50.73 10.79 -9.53
N LYS A 673 -49.68 11.55 -9.85
CA LYS A 673 -49.56 12.28 -11.13
C LYS A 673 -49.24 11.38 -12.31
N PHE A 674 -48.72 10.17 -12.07
CA PHE A 674 -48.22 9.26 -13.10
C PHE A 674 -48.90 7.88 -13.06
N GLY A 675 -49.91 7.67 -12.20
CA GLY A 675 -50.70 6.44 -12.13
C GLY A 675 -51.87 6.56 -11.15
N LYS A 676 -52.77 5.56 -11.13
CA LYS A 676 -54.00 5.59 -10.33
C LYS A 676 -53.76 5.19 -8.86
N CYS A 677 -53.42 6.13 -8.00
CA CYS A 677 -53.27 5.85 -6.57
C CYS A 677 -54.62 5.95 -5.83
N ASN A 678 -54.90 5.01 -4.92
CA ASN A 678 -56.13 4.84 -4.11
C ASN A 678 -57.31 4.12 -4.78
N GLN A 679 -57.33 2.79 -4.70
CA GLN A 679 -58.60 2.04 -4.60
C GLN A 679 -58.62 1.23 -3.31
N THR A 680 -59.44 1.68 -2.37
CA THR A 680 -59.80 0.95 -1.15
C THR A 680 -60.88 -0.06 -1.52
N THR A 681 -60.52 -1.32 -1.74
CA THR A 681 -61.50 -2.40 -1.85
C THR A 681 -61.29 -3.34 -0.66
N THR A 682 -62.16 -3.19 0.32
CA THR A 682 -62.26 -4.04 1.51
C THR A 682 -62.63 -5.45 1.07
N ARG A 683 -61.74 -6.43 1.25
CA ARG A 683 -62.12 -7.84 1.24
C ARG A 683 -61.32 -8.65 2.24
N THR A 684 -62.07 -9.21 3.18
CA THR A 684 -61.68 -10.20 4.19
C THR A 684 -61.03 -11.40 3.50
N THR A 685 -59.79 -11.74 3.87
CA THR A 685 -59.20 -13.03 3.47
C THR A 685 -58.29 -13.55 4.58
N THR A 686 -58.73 -14.65 5.18
CA THR A 686 -58.00 -15.52 6.09
C THR A 686 -56.66 -15.92 5.44
N THR A 687 -55.53 -15.66 6.11
CA THR A 687 -54.20 -15.98 5.58
C THR A 687 -53.49 -16.94 6.53
N THR A 688 -53.31 -18.18 6.07
CA THR A 688 -52.42 -19.18 6.67
C THR A 688 -50.98 -18.69 6.49
N ARG A 689 -50.26 -18.53 7.60
CA ARG A 689 -48.91 -17.98 7.65
C ARG A 689 -47.89 -19.04 7.19
N THR A 690 -47.39 -18.91 5.97
CA THR A 690 -46.11 -19.52 5.57
C THR A 690 -45.09 -18.40 5.48
N THR A 691 -44.16 -18.36 6.42
CA THR A 691 -43.07 -17.38 6.51
C THR A 691 -41.95 -17.75 5.55
N THR A 692 -41.84 -17.06 4.43
CA THR A 692 -40.59 -16.96 3.66
C THR A 692 -39.86 -15.68 4.06
N THR A 693 -38.77 -15.85 4.79
CA THR A 693 -37.87 -14.78 5.25
C THR A 693 -36.99 -14.28 4.10
N THR A 694 -37.38 -13.17 3.47
CA THR A 694 -36.46 -12.40 2.62
C THR A 694 -35.47 -11.65 3.51
N VAL A 695 -34.22 -12.08 3.49
CA VAL A 695 -33.13 -11.50 4.28
C VAL A 695 -32.67 -10.19 3.63
N LYS A 696 -32.68 -9.09 4.39
CA LYS A 696 -32.22 -7.76 3.96
C LYS A 696 -30.71 -7.78 3.69
N PRO A 697 -30.18 -7.11 2.65
CA PRO A 697 -28.74 -7.09 2.37
C PRO A 697 -27.96 -6.39 3.48
N MET A 698 -26.76 -6.89 3.73
CA MET A 698 -25.92 -6.43 4.82
C MET A 698 -25.17 -5.15 4.42
N PRO A 699 -25.21 -4.08 5.22
CA PRO A 699 -24.42 -2.88 4.99
C PRO A 699 -22.92 -3.16 4.89
N THR A 700 -22.23 -2.47 3.98
CA THR A 700 -20.78 -2.61 3.77
C THR A 700 -20.00 -1.43 4.37
N ILE A 701 -18.77 -1.69 4.82
CA ILE A 701 -17.84 -0.67 5.31
C ILE A 701 -17.16 0.00 4.10
N ASP A 702 -17.16 1.33 4.05
CA ASP A 702 -16.46 2.12 3.01
C ASP A 702 -14.96 1.82 3.03
N LYS A 703 -14.36 1.63 1.85
CA LYS A 703 -12.92 1.34 1.69
C LYS A 703 -12.01 2.44 2.25
N SER A 704 -12.52 3.66 2.39
CA SER A 704 -11.81 4.80 2.98
C SER A 704 -12.05 4.98 4.49
N ALA A 705 -12.96 4.20 5.09
CA ALA A 705 -13.29 4.33 6.51
C ALA A 705 -12.18 3.71 7.39
N THR A 706 -11.67 4.51 8.32
CA THR A 706 -10.77 4.04 9.38
C THR A 706 -11.56 3.77 10.67
N PRO A 707 -11.17 2.76 11.46
CA PRO A 707 -11.82 2.51 12.74
C PRO A 707 -11.52 3.63 13.74
N LYS A 708 -12.52 4.02 14.54
CA LYS A 708 -12.42 5.08 15.56
C LYS A 708 -12.79 4.53 16.94
N TRP A 709 -12.19 5.09 17.98
CA TRP A 709 -12.69 4.97 19.35
C TRP A 709 -13.83 5.95 19.55
N ILE A 710 -14.95 5.48 20.09
CA ILE A 710 -16.06 6.32 20.51
C ILE A 710 -15.86 6.61 22.00
N TYR A 711 -15.30 7.78 22.30
CA TYR A 711 -14.86 8.18 23.62
C TYR A 711 -15.80 9.18 24.27
N ASN A 712 -16.15 8.96 25.53
CA ASN A 712 -16.92 9.93 26.30
C ASN A 712 -15.99 10.70 27.27
N PRO A 713 -15.82 12.02 27.10
CA PRO A 713 -14.86 12.81 27.86
C PRO A 713 -15.25 13.02 29.33
N SER A 714 -16.54 12.98 29.68
CA SER A 714 -16.99 13.19 31.07
C SER A 714 -16.71 11.96 31.95
N SER A 715 -16.96 10.75 31.42
CA SER A 715 -16.71 9.49 32.11
C SER A 715 -15.29 8.95 31.92
N LYS A 716 -14.54 9.48 30.94
CA LYS A 716 -13.21 8.99 30.50
C LYS A 716 -13.22 7.52 30.08
N LYS A 717 -14.31 7.10 29.45
CA LYS A 717 -14.54 5.72 29.02
C LYS A 717 -14.81 5.63 27.53
N CYS A 718 -14.53 4.45 26.98
CA CYS A 718 -14.76 4.12 25.60
C CYS A 718 -15.92 3.13 25.45
N LEU A 719 -16.57 3.21 24.30
CA LEU A 719 -17.58 2.25 23.92
C LEU A 719 -16.93 0.99 23.37
N SER A 720 -17.38 -0.18 23.82
CA SER A 720 -16.85 -1.49 23.43
C SER A 720 -17.95 -2.47 23.10
N VAL A 721 -17.64 -3.40 22.20
CA VAL A 721 -18.52 -4.52 21.84
C VAL A 721 -18.25 -5.72 22.73
N LEU A 722 -19.28 -6.54 22.96
CA LEU A 722 -19.17 -7.84 23.60
C LEU A 722 -19.10 -8.97 22.55
N ALA A 723 -18.49 -10.10 22.93
CA ALA A 723 -18.41 -11.28 22.07
C ALA A 723 -19.79 -11.88 21.75
N THR A 724 -20.76 -11.71 22.65
CA THR A 724 -22.14 -12.17 22.44
C THR A 724 -22.93 -11.16 21.59
N ILE A 725 -23.57 -11.65 20.53
CA ILE A 725 -24.45 -10.85 19.66
C ILE A 725 -25.73 -10.46 20.40
N ASP A 726 -26.42 -9.44 19.89
CA ASP A 726 -27.67 -8.89 20.45
C ASP A 726 -27.54 -8.34 21.87
N LYS A 727 -26.33 -7.99 22.29
CA LYS A 727 -26.07 -7.31 23.57
C LYS A 727 -25.89 -5.82 23.37
N LYS A 728 -26.21 -5.06 24.42
CA LYS A 728 -25.92 -3.63 24.47
C LYS A 728 -24.41 -3.40 24.45
N PRO A 729 -23.92 -2.37 23.73
CA PRO A 729 -22.51 -1.99 23.81
C PRO A 729 -22.18 -1.50 25.22
N GLN A 730 -20.96 -1.80 25.69
CA GLN A 730 -20.51 -1.46 27.04
C GLN A 730 -19.67 -0.19 27.08
N VAL A 731 -19.85 0.60 28.13
CA VAL A 731 -19.03 1.78 28.42
C VAL A 731 -18.03 1.42 29.51
N LYS A 732 -16.78 1.17 29.13
CA LYS A 732 -15.71 0.73 30.05
C LYS A 732 -14.41 1.51 29.80
N ASN A 733 -13.40 1.28 30.65
CA ASN A 733 -12.10 1.93 30.50
C ASN A 733 -11.53 1.63 29.10
N CYS A 734 -10.95 2.64 28.46
CA CYS A 734 -10.36 2.47 27.14
C CYS A 734 -9.14 1.54 27.24
N GLU A 735 -9.11 0.48 26.44
CA GLU A 735 -8.01 -0.49 26.37
C GLU A 735 -7.50 -0.58 24.92
N ASP A 736 -6.27 -1.07 24.76
CA ASP A 736 -5.73 -1.40 23.45
C ASP A 736 -6.36 -2.71 22.96
N GLY A 737 -7.32 -2.61 22.04
CA GLY A 737 -8.01 -3.77 21.50
C GLY A 737 -9.05 -3.40 20.45
N ILE A 738 -9.15 -4.22 19.41
CA ILE A 738 -10.07 -4.03 18.28
C ILE A 738 -11.56 -4.06 18.67
N ALA A 739 -11.89 -4.56 19.87
CA ALA A 739 -13.24 -4.52 20.43
C ALA A 739 -13.75 -3.10 20.83
N PHE A 740 -12.85 -2.11 20.95
CA PHE A 740 -13.18 -0.72 21.25
C PHE A 740 -13.28 0.17 20.01
N GLN A 741 -13.01 -0.41 18.86
CA GLN A 741 -12.91 0.29 17.59
C GLN A 741 -14.18 0.09 16.76
N TRP A 742 -14.59 1.16 16.07
CA TRP A 742 -15.85 1.23 15.33
C TRP A 742 -15.65 1.91 13.98
N TYR A 743 -16.21 1.34 12.91
CA TYR A 743 -16.27 2.00 11.61
C TYR A 743 -17.58 2.79 11.48
N PHE A 744 -17.48 4.05 11.05
CA PHE A 744 -18.62 4.85 10.62
C PHE A 744 -18.72 4.83 9.11
N SER A 745 -19.73 4.17 8.55
CA SER A 745 -19.84 3.93 7.11
C SER A 745 -21.26 4.13 6.57
N PRO A 746 -21.50 5.09 5.65
CA PRO A 746 -20.60 6.20 5.33
C PRO A 746 -20.53 7.23 6.46
N TYR A 747 -19.41 7.96 6.55
CA TYR A 747 -19.25 9.08 7.50
C TYR A 747 -19.71 10.41 6.86
N PRO A 748 -20.39 11.33 7.59
CA PRO A 748 -20.78 11.26 9.00
C PRO A 748 -22.16 10.64 9.25
N LYS A 749 -22.87 10.19 8.20
CA LYS A 749 -24.24 9.66 8.26
C LYS A 749 -24.30 8.23 7.72
N GLY A 750 -24.38 7.24 8.60
CA GLY A 750 -24.28 5.85 8.17
C GLY A 750 -24.47 4.83 9.27
N TYR A 751 -24.00 3.61 9.01
CA TYR A 751 -23.99 2.51 9.95
C TYR A 751 -22.74 2.59 10.82
N ILE A 752 -22.85 2.12 12.06
CA ILE A 752 -21.72 2.01 12.99
C ILE A 752 -21.41 0.53 13.14
N HIS A 753 -20.32 0.08 12.53
CA HIS A 753 -19.88 -1.31 12.55
C HIS A 753 -18.85 -1.53 13.66
N SER A 754 -18.88 -2.69 14.30
CA SER A 754 -17.79 -3.13 15.15
C SER A 754 -16.55 -3.44 14.30
N ALA A 755 -15.36 -3.07 14.76
CA ALA A 755 -14.12 -3.40 14.05
C ALA A 755 -13.72 -4.87 14.19
N ILE A 756 -14.00 -5.48 15.34
CA ILE A 756 -13.72 -6.90 15.62
C ILE A 756 -14.76 -7.84 15.00
N TYR A 757 -16.05 -7.45 15.02
CA TYR A 757 -17.15 -8.20 14.41
C TYR A 757 -17.80 -7.34 13.32
N LYS A 758 -17.17 -7.28 12.14
CA LYS A 758 -17.56 -6.38 11.03
C LYS A 758 -19.01 -6.56 10.56
N ASP A 759 -19.58 -7.73 10.85
CA ASP A 759 -20.96 -8.12 10.60
C ASP A 759 -21.98 -7.64 11.63
N ARG A 760 -21.50 -6.99 12.70
CA ARG A 760 -22.34 -6.49 13.77
C ARG A 760 -22.31 -4.97 13.84
N CYS A 761 -23.51 -4.40 13.84
CA CYS A 761 -23.74 -2.96 13.80
C CYS A 761 -24.68 -2.51 14.91
N PHE A 762 -24.71 -1.20 15.13
CA PHE A 762 -25.68 -0.56 16.01
C PHE A 762 -27.10 -0.76 15.48
N ASN A 763 -27.99 -1.17 16.38
CA ASN A 763 -29.39 -1.35 16.09
C ASN A 763 -30.26 -0.82 17.24
N LEU A 764 -31.25 0.00 16.90
CA LEU A 764 -32.24 0.52 17.82
C LEU A 764 -33.38 -0.50 17.97
N MET A 765 -33.36 -1.27 19.06
CA MET A 765 -34.40 -2.29 19.32
C MET A 765 -35.73 -1.70 19.73
N ASP A 766 -35.67 -0.65 20.54
CA ASP A 766 -36.83 -0.09 21.22
C ASP A 766 -36.79 1.43 21.06
N PRO A 767 -37.46 1.98 20.04
CA PRO A 767 -37.52 3.41 19.83
C PRO A 767 -38.21 4.18 20.98
N ALA A 768 -39.05 3.51 21.79
CA ALA A 768 -39.77 4.14 22.89
C ALA A 768 -38.87 4.30 24.13
N HIS A 769 -38.05 3.30 24.44
CA HIS A 769 -37.15 3.29 25.61
C HIS A 769 -35.67 3.48 25.27
N GLY A 770 -35.33 3.68 23.99
CA GLY A 770 -33.99 4.05 23.58
C GLY A 770 -32.95 2.94 23.58
N LYS A 771 -33.35 1.67 23.62
CA LYS A 771 -32.41 0.55 23.79
C LYS A 771 -31.62 0.27 22.52
N ILE A 772 -30.29 0.30 22.65
CA ILE A 772 -29.34 -0.04 21.58
C ILE A 772 -28.80 -1.45 21.80
N LYS A 773 -28.69 -2.22 20.73
CA LYS A 773 -27.90 -3.46 20.70
C LYS A 773 -26.89 -3.44 19.57
N ILE A 774 -25.89 -4.31 19.70
CA ILE A 774 -24.99 -4.68 18.62
C ILE A 774 -25.47 -6.01 18.05
N SER A 775 -26.07 -5.94 16.87
CA SER A 775 -26.69 -7.08 16.19
C SER A 775 -26.20 -7.16 14.77
N ASP A 776 -26.68 -8.18 14.06
CA ASP A 776 -26.50 -8.29 12.61
C ASP A 776 -26.76 -6.95 11.89
N CYS A 777 -25.81 -6.56 11.03
CA CYS A 777 -25.87 -5.29 10.31
C CYS A 777 -27.09 -5.20 9.38
N ARG A 778 -27.71 -6.30 8.97
CA ARG A 778 -28.94 -6.30 8.16
C ARG A 778 -30.09 -5.59 8.85
N ASP A 779 -30.18 -5.70 10.18
CA ASP A 779 -31.22 -5.06 10.98
C ASP A 779 -30.82 -3.68 11.50
N SER A 780 -29.62 -3.20 11.17
CA SER A 780 -29.03 -2.01 11.78
C SER A 780 -29.74 -0.70 11.46
N THR A 781 -29.63 0.22 12.43
CA THR A 781 -30.13 1.59 12.35
C THR A 781 -29.01 2.51 11.90
N LYS A 782 -29.31 3.46 11.01
CA LYS A 782 -28.33 4.49 10.62
C LYS A 782 -28.27 5.60 11.67
N PHE A 783 -27.07 6.08 11.93
CA PHE A 783 -26.77 7.18 12.84
C PHE A 783 -26.09 8.33 12.09
N GLU A 784 -26.24 9.52 12.63
CA GLU A 784 -25.52 10.71 12.23
C GLU A 784 -24.69 11.22 13.41
N TYR A 785 -23.42 11.52 13.13
CA TYR A 785 -22.54 12.17 14.07
C TYR A 785 -22.46 13.67 13.76
N SER A 786 -22.84 14.50 14.74
CA SER A 786 -22.74 15.95 14.62
C SER A 786 -21.44 16.44 15.24
N ILE A 787 -20.56 16.99 14.39
CA ILE A 787 -19.26 17.56 14.78
C ILE A 787 -19.37 18.86 15.59
N ASN A 788 -20.53 19.53 15.56
CA ASN A 788 -20.70 20.85 16.18
C ASN A 788 -21.04 20.72 17.68
N ASP A 789 -21.87 19.76 18.03
CA ASP A 789 -22.30 19.49 19.41
C ASP A 789 -21.76 18.16 19.96
N PHE A 790 -20.99 17.40 19.15
CA PHE A 790 -20.37 16.12 19.51
C PHE A 790 -21.40 15.07 19.92
N LYS A 791 -22.57 15.08 19.28
CA LYS A 791 -23.66 14.15 19.58
C LYS A 791 -23.87 13.15 18.47
N LEU A 792 -24.33 11.97 18.85
CA LEU A 792 -24.64 10.88 17.95
C LEU A 792 -26.13 10.57 18.06
N HIS A 793 -26.86 10.71 16.94
CA HIS A 793 -28.31 10.58 16.91
C HIS A 793 -28.77 9.66 15.77
N PRO A 794 -29.89 8.93 15.91
CA PRO A 794 -30.46 8.16 14.81
C PRO A 794 -30.84 9.07 13.64
N ILE A 795 -30.60 8.63 12.40
CA ILE A 795 -31.02 9.38 11.21
C ILE A 795 -32.55 9.46 11.19
N GLY A 796 -33.07 10.68 11.08
CA GLY A 796 -34.50 10.96 11.07
C GLY A 796 -35.09 11.32 12.44
N ASN A 797 -34.29 11.31 13.52
CA ASN A 797 -34.73 11.80 14.83
C ASN A 797 -33.60 12.50 15.60
N ASN A 798 -33.35 13.77 15.25
CA ASN A 798 -32.26 14.56 15.81
C ASN A 798 -32.54 15.07 17.24
N ASN A 799 -33.75 14.83 17.78
CA ASN A 799 -34.10 15.16 19.16
C ASN A 799 -33.71 14.06 20.15
N LYS A 800 -33.22 12.91 19.66
CA LYS A 800 -32.77 11.78 20.46
C LYS A 800 -31.26 11.55 20.28
N CYS A 801 -30.52 11.56 21.38
CA CYS A 801 -29.06 11.49 21.41
C CYS A 801 -28.59 10.26 22.20
N MET A 802 -27.47 9.68 21.79
CA MET A 802 -26.79 8.63 22.52
C MET A 802 -26.15 9.19 23.80
N GLY A 803 -26.46 8.59 24.95
CA GLY A 803 -25.88 8.90 26.26
C GLY A 803 -25.43 7.64 27.01
N ILE A 804 -24.78 7.85 28.15
CA ILE A 804 -24.37 6.76 29.04
C ILE A 804 -25.53 6.45 30.00
N GLY A 805 -25.97 5.20 29.98
CA GLY A 805 -27.14 4.76 30.71
C GLY A 805 -28.46 5.28 30.14
N ASP A 806 -29.56 4.73 30.62
CA ASP A 806 -30.92 5.06 30.22
C ASP A 806 -31.50 6.28 30.96
N GLY A 807 -30.70 6.91 31.83
CA GLY A 807 -31.12 7.98 32.74
C GLY A 807 -31.37 7.49 34.17
N ASP A 808 -31.36 6.17 34.41
CA ASP A 808 -31.31 5.60 35.75
C ASP A 808 -29.83 5.53 36.22
N PRO A 809 -29.50 6.12 37.39
CA PRO A 809 -28.13 6.10 37.93
C PRO A 809 -27.60 4.69 38.23
N THR A 810 -28.46 3.66 38.26
CA THR A 810 -28.05 2.27 38.48
C THR A 810 -27.61 1.54 37.19
N ASN A 811 -27.90 2.11 36.00
CA ASN A 811 -27.67 1.45 34.70
C ASN A 811 -26.64 2.18 33.83
N LEU A 812 -25.45 2.49 34.39
CA LEU A 812 -24.42 3.32 33.73
C LEU A 812 -23.40 2.54 32.88
N ASN A 813 -23.59 1.25 32.65
CA ASN A 813 -22.58 0.38 31.99
C ASN A 813 -22.77 0.20 30.48
N GLY A 814 -23.67 0.95 29.83
CA GLY A 814 -23.91 0.85 28.39
C GLY A 814 -24.48 2.13 27.78
N ALA A 815 -24.63 2.15 26.45
CA ALA A 815 -25.14 3.31 25.72
C ALA A 815 -26.63 3.18 25.37
N TYR A 816 -27.37 4.29 25.48
CA TYR A 816 -28.81 4.37 25.20
C TYR A 816 -29.18 5.65 24.45
N ILE A 817 -30.27 5.61 23.69
CA ILE A 817 -30.83 6.75 22.96
C ILE A 817 -31.89 7.44 23.81
N ARG A 818 -31.69 8.71 24.17
CA ARG A 818 -32.60 9.47 25.04
C ARG A 818 -32.73 10.91 24.57
N ASP A 819 -33.64 11.70 25.14
CA ASP A 819 -33.83 13.08 24.67
C ASP A 819 -32.54 13.89 24.76
N CYS A 820 -32.20 14.57 23.67
CA CYS A 820 -31.02 15.42 23.58
C CYS A 820 -31.17 16.59 24.58
N LYS A 821 -30.24 16.70 25.53
CA LYS A 821 -30.20 17.82 26.48
C LYS A 821 -28.88 18.58 26.32
N SER A 822 -28.95 19.90 26.30
CA SER A 822 -27.78 20.76 26.02
C SER A 822 -26.74 20.78 27.15
N ASN A 823 -27.13 20.41 28.37
CA ASN A 823 -26.31 20.47 29.58
C ASN A 823 -25.79 19.11 30.06
N GLU A 824 -26.15 18.00 29.40
CA GLU A 824 -25.76 16.66 29.82
C GLU A 824 -24.50 16.18 29.10
N THR A 825 -23.42 16.04 29.87
CA THR A 825 -22.08 15.77 29.35
C THR A 825 -21.84 14.29 29.02
N ASP A 826 -22.68 13.39 29.51
CA ASP A 826 -22.65 11.97 29.16
C ASP A 826 -23.22 11.68 27.74
N GLN A 827 -23.90 12.65 27.13
CA GLN A 827 -24.35 12.58 25.72
C GLN A 827 -23.29 13.06 24.72
N ILE A 828 -22.15 13.53 25.21
CA ILE A 828 -21.06 14.03 24.39
C ILE A 828 -20.13 12.87 24.06
N TRP A 829 -19.89 12.63 22.76
CA TRP A 829 -19.03 11.58 22.26
C TRP A 829 -18.03 12.14 21.26
N GLU A 830 -16.76 11.82 21.47
CA GLU A 830 -15.68 12.20 20.59
C GLU A 830 -15.21 10.97 19.79
N LEU A 831 -14.95 11.17 18.50
CA LEU A 831 -14.39 10.13 17.64
C LEU A 831 -12.87 10.30 17.57
N TRP A 832 -12.15 9.30 18.07
CA TRP A 832 -10.69 9.33 18.18
C TRP A 832 -10.04 8.33 17.23
N ASP A 833 -8.99 8.77 16.54
CA ASP A 833 -8.15 7.94 15.68
C ASP A 833 -7.08 7.16 16.47
N ILE A 834 -6.89 7.52 17.72
CA ILE A 834 -5.86 6.99 18.62
C ILE A 834 -6.57 6.56 19.91
N ASN A 835 -6.12 5.46 20.53
CA ASN A 835 -6.66 5.05 21.83
C ASN A 835 -6.53 6.19 22.86
N PRO A 836 -7.64 6.70 23.43
CA PRO A 836 -7.60 7.75 24.44
C PRO A 836 -6.75 7.43 25.66
N ALA A 837 -6.64 6.15 26.06
CA ALA A 837 -5.81 5.73 27.19
C ALA A 837 -4.32 5.99 26.96
N SER A 838 -3.84 5.85 25.72
CA SER A 838 -2.44 6.12 25.36
C SER A 838 -2.07 7.60 25.58
N ILE A 839 -3.05 8.50 25.42
CA ILE A 839 -2.86 9.95 25.60
C ILE A 839 -2.94 10.34 27.08
N SER A 840 -3.84 9.71 27.84
CA SER A 840 -3.98 9.96 29.28
C SER A 840 -2.80 9.42 30.09
N ASN A 841 -2.20 8.32 29.65
CA ASN A 841 -1.10 7.64 30.34
C ASN A 841 0.29 8.07 29.83
N ALA A 842 0.35 8.96 28.85
CA ALA A 842 1.62 9.44 28.29
C ALA A 842 2.46 10.18 29.33
N ASN A 843 3.78 9.96 29.31
CA ASN A 843 4.73 10.70 30.11
C ASN A 843 4.99 12.08 29.48
N TYR A 844 4.78 13.15 30.23
CA TYR A 844 4.98 14.53 29.74
C TYR A 844 6.28 15.14 30.25
N GLN A 845 6.90 15.97 29.42
CA GLN A 845 8.10 16.75 29.73
C GLN A 845 7.89 18.23 29.41
N THR A 846 8.52 19.11 30.20
CA THR A 846 8.55 20.56 29.93
C THR A 846 9.75 20.92 29.08
N VAL A 847 9.51 21.60 27.95
CA VAL A 847 10.53 21.89 26.94
C VAL A 847 10.33 23.25 26.29
N TRP A 848 11.36 23.73 25.58
CA TRP A 848 11.24 24.74 24.52
C TRP A 848 11.10 24.03 23.18
N ILE A 849 10.10 24.42 22.41
CA ILE A 849 9.94 23.99 21.01
C ILE A 849 10.61 25.07 20.16
N TYR A 850 11.74 24.72 19.57
CA TYR A 850 12.71 25.65 18.99
C TYR A 850 12.82 25.45 17.49
N ASN A 851 12.78 26.54 16.72
CA ASN A 851 13.12 26.53 15.31
C ASN A 851 14.57 27.01 15.16
N LYS A 852 15.45 26.11 14.70
CA LYS A 852 16.89 26.36 14.60
C LYS A 852 17.24 27.38 13.53
N GLU A 853 16.54 27.37 12.41
CA GLU A 853 16.85 28.26 11.28
C GLU A 853 16.53 29.72 11.63
N TYR A 854 15.36 29.95 12.23
CA TYR A 854 14.94 31.30 12.61
C TYR A 854 15.47 31.74 13.98
N ASN A 855 16.01 30.81 14.77
CA ASN A 855 16.40 31.02 16.16
C ASN A 855 15.24 31.60 17.02
N LEU A 856 14.06 31.02 16.87
CA LEU A 856 12.85 31.43 17.60
C LEU A 856 12.20 30.21 18.25
N CYS A 857 11.47 30.45 19.33
CA CYS A 857 10.68 29.45 20.02
C CYS A 857 9.20 29.60 19.68
N LEU A 858 8.47 28.50 19.77
CA LEU A 858 7.02 28.52 19.79
C LEU A 858 6.57 29.18 21.11
N LEU A 859 5.87 30.31 21.01
CA LEU A 859 5.24 30.97 22.14
C LEU A 859 3.72 30.78 22.11
N SER A 860 3.13 30.56 23.28
CA SER A 860 1.67 30.56 23.41
C SER A 860 1.11 31.96 23.18
N GLY A 861 -0.11 32.05 22.64
CA GLY A 861 -0.81 33.32 22.46
C GLY A 861 -1.03 34.09 23.77
N SER A 862 -1.19 35.41 23.66
CA SER A 862 -1.63 36.26 24.77
C SER A 862 -3.11 36.02 25.09
N ARG A 863 -3.60 36.53 26.23
CA ARG A 863 -5.04 36.50 26.60
C ARG A 863 -5.94 37.22 25.58
N GLU A 864 -5.37 38.06 24.71
CA GLU A 864 -6.11 38.81 23.69
C GLU A 864 -6.14 38.06 22.35
N SER A 865 -5.02 37.45 21.96
CA SER A 865 -4.87 36.85 20.63
C SER A 865 -5.26 35.38 20.57
N TYR A 866 -5.11 34.63 21.67
CA TYR A 866 -5.27 33.16 21.75
C TYR A 866 -4.55 32.38 20.64
N ARG A 867 -3.62 32.99 19.90
CA ARG A 867 -2.95 32.39 18.74
C ARG A 867 -1.48 32.16 19.06
N PRO A 868 -0.95 30.95 18.83
CA PRO A 868 0.47 30.71 18.97
C PRO A 868 1.24 31.50 17.91
N LEU A 869 2.45 31.89 18.27
CA LEU A 869 3.34 32.67 17.41
C LEU A 869 4.78 32.23 17.63
N MET A 870 5.65 32.53 16.68
CA MET A 870 7.08 32.25 16.80
C MET A 870 7.84 33.52 17.21
N TYR A 871 8.59 33.46 18.32
CA TYR A 871 9.28 34.63 18.88
C TYR A 871 10.51 34.26 19.72
N ASN A 872 11.25 35.25 20.23
CA ASN A 872 12.48 35.04 21.01
C ASN A 872 12.26 34.10 22.19
N CYS A 873 13.09 33.06 22.25
CA CYS A 873 13.15 32.11 23.35
C CYS A 873 13.48 32.81 24.67
N ASN A 874 12.67 32.60 25.69
CA ASN A 874 12.88 33.17 27.02
C ASN A 874 12.41 32.21 28.10
N ASP A 875 12.63 32.56 29.37
CA ASP A 875 12.31 31.70 30.51
C ASP A 875 10.85 31.85 30.99
N SER A 876 10.05 32.69 30.33
CA SER A 876 8.64 32.84 30.67
C SER A 876 7.88 31.56 30.35
N ASP A 877 6.79 31.35 31.09
CA ASP A 877 5.91 30.22 30.88
C ASP A 877 5.22 30.23 29.50
N ARG A 878 5.20 31.38 28.80
CA ARG A 878 4.70 31.46 27.42
C ARG A 878 5.62 30.77 26.42
N SER A 879 6.91 30.65 26.72
CA SER A 879 7.91 30.02 25.86
C SER A 879 8.14 28.54 26.20
N LYS A 880 7.52 28.02 27.26
CA LYS A 880 7.66 26.66 27.76
C LYS A 880 6.40 25.84 27.48
N TRP A 881 6.59 24.63 27.01
CA TRP A 881 5.51 23.70 26.66
C TRP A 881 5.69 22.38 27.37
N THR A 882 4.60 21.88 27.94
CA THR A 882 4.48 20.52 28.44
C THR A 882 3.95 19.64 27.30
N ILE A 883 4.78 18.73 26.79
CA ILE A 883 4.48 17.87 25.63
C ILE A 883 4.75 16.39 25.97
N PRO A 884 4.16 15.43 25.26
CA PRO A 884 4.50 14.02 25.45
C PRO A 884 5.97 13.73 25.08
N SER A 885 6.60 12.86 25.88
CA SER A 885 7.99 12.44 25.70
C SER A 885 8.15 11.66 24.40
N SER A 886 7.23 10.73 24.13
CA SER A 886 7.11 9.95 22.90
C SER A 886 5.65 9.94 22.42
N GLY A 887 5.45 9.68 21.13
CA GLY A 887 4.11 9.55 20.54
C GLY A 887 3.34 10.88 20.37
N PRO A 888 2.08 10.79 19.90
CA PRO A 888 1.16 11.92 19.80
C PRO A 888 0.60 12.31 21.18
N GLY A 889 0.16 13.56 21.33
CA GLY A 889 -0.44 14.02 22.59
C GLY A 889 -0.66 15.53 22.66
N TYR A 890 -1.01 16.01 23.85
CA TYR A 890 -1.31 17.42 24.05
C TYR A 890 -0.04 18.27 24.10
N PHE A 891 -0.06 19.38 23.37
CA PHE A 891 0.97 20.41 23.49
C PHE A 891 0.41 21.50 24.40
N LYS A 892 0.74 21.44 25.69
CA LYS A 892 0.19 22.32 26.73
C LYS A 892 1.14 23.47 27.01
N THR A 893 0.67 24.71 26.96
CA THR A 893 1.49 25.85 27.40
C THR A 893 1.63 25.87 28.91
N ASN A 894 2.79 26.26 29.41
CA ASN A 894 2.98 26.42 30.85
C ASN A 894 2.26 27.67 31.41
N TYR A 895 1.95 28.66 30.56
CA TYR A 895 1.42 29.97 30.97
C TYR A 895 -0.01 29.92 31.52
N ASN A 896 -0.94 29.33 30.77
CA ASN A 896 -2.35 29.23 31.15
C ASN A 896 -2.88 27.79 31.03
N LYS A 897 -1.99 26.82 30.87
CA LYS A 897 -2.31 25.38 30.77
C LYS A 897 -3.23 25.01 29.61
N MET A 898 -3.46 25.91 28.65
CA MET A 898 -4.22 25.62 27.43
C MET A 898 -3.44 24.70 26.48
N ASN A 899 -4.18 23.98 25.63
CA ASN A 899 -3.63 23.14 24.58
C ASN A 899 -3.51 23.94 23.27
N LEU A 900 -2.50 23.61 22.47
CA LEU A 900 -2.54 23.86 21.04
C LEU A 900 -3.76 23.16 20.44
N TYR A 901 -4.54 23.86 19.63
CA TYR A 901 -5.84 23.39 19.15
C TYR A 901 -6.05 23.75 17.68
N TYR A 902 -6.48 22.77 16.88
CA TYR A 902 -6.87 22.97 15.49
C TYR A 902 -8.26 23.62 15.42
N GLY A 903 -8.29 24.94 15.29
CA GLY A 903 -9.49 25.78 15.44
C GLY A 903 -10.46 25.72 14.27
N ASP A 904 -9.98 25.94 13.04
CA ASP A 904 -10.76 25.88 11.79
C ASP A 904 -10.03 24.97 10.81
N VAL A 905 -10.60 23.78 10.58
CA VAL A 905 -9.98 22.74 9.75
C VAL A 905 -9.80 23.19 8.30
N GLY A 906 -10.81 23.85 7.73
CA GLY A 906 -10.75 24.35 6.35
C GLY A 906 -9.63 25.36 6.16
N ARG A 907 -9.52 26.33 7.08
CA ARG A 907 -8.54 27.42 6.99
C ARG A 907 -7.15 27.09 7.54
N GLY A 908 -6.98 25.98 8.25
CA GLY A 908 -5.71 25.62 8.90
C GLY A 908 -5.47 26.35 10.23
N THR A 909 -6.44 27.12 10.74
CA THR A 909 -6.23 28.03 11.88
C THR A 909 -5.84 27.27 13.14
N VAL A 910 -4.76 27.69 13.78
CA VAL A 910 -4.32 27.18 15.09
C VAL A 910 -4.54 28.22 16.16
N VAL A 911 -5.08 27.78 17.30
CA VAL A 911 -5.39 28.61 18.47
C VAL A 911 -5.05 27.86 19.75
N MET A 912 -5.13 28.54 20.89
CA MET A 912 -4.99 27.98 22.22
C MET A 912 -6.38 27.80 22.83
N LYS A 913 -6.70 26.59 23.31
CA LYS A 913 -7.97 26.29 24.00
C LYS A 913 -7.75 25.35 25.17
N GLU A 914 -8.60 25.43 26.20
CA GLU A 914 -8.60 24.49 27.32
C GLU A 914 -9.11 23.08 26.93
N LYS A 915 -9.77 22.95 25.78
CA LYS A 915 -10.35 21.69 25.29
C LYS A 915 -9.28 20.62 25.07
N THR A 916 -9.55 19.40 25.53
CA THR A 916 -8.70 18.20 25.42
C THR A 916 -9.40 17.13 24.57
N ASN A 917 -9.78 17.50 23.34
CA ASN A 917 -10.39 16.58 22.39
C ASN A 917 -9.40 16.22 21.28
N ASN A 918 -9.83 15.38 20.33
CA ASN A 918 -8.97 14.93 19.23
C ASN A 918 -8.34 16.08 18.41
N TYR A 919 -8.97 17.27 18.33
CA TYR A 919 -8.43 18.46 17.65
C TYR A 919 -7.21 19.10 18.35
N ALA A 920 -6.82 18.60 19.52
CA ALA A 920 -5.68 19.09 20.30
C ALA A 920 -4.51 18.09 20.40
N ILE A 921 -4.58 16.96 19.68
CA ILE A 921 -3.62 15.85 19.78
C ILE A 921 -2.61 15.94 18.62
N PHE A 922 -1.50 16.63 18.84
CA PHE A 922 -0.51 16.84 17.79
C PHE A 922 0.54 15.71 17.79
N LYS A 923 1.07 15.40 16.60
CA LYS A 923 2.07 14.35 16.39
C LYS A 923 3.38 14.97 15.91
N LYS A 924 4.50 14.49 16.45
CA LYS A 924 5.84 14.84 15.95
C LYS A 924 6.20 13.88 14.81
N ALA A 925 6.59 14.41 13.65
CA ALA A 925 7.07 13.61 12.52
C ALA A 925 8.52 13.97 12.19
N THR A 926 9.45 13.02 12.36
CA THR A 926 10.88 13.25 12.16
C THR A 926 11.20 13.62 10.71
N ILE A 927 12.00 14.66 10.53
CA ILE A 927 12.50 15.11 9.22
C ILE A 927 13.94 14.62 9.05
N SER A 928 14.82 14.96 10.00
CA SER A 928 16.24 14.60 9.99
C SER A 928 16.86 14.85 11.37
N GLY A 929 17.61 13.90 11.92
CA GLY A 929 18.21 14.03 13.26
C GLY A 929 17.17 14.36 14.33
N ASN A 930 17.39 15.44 15.09
CA ASN A 930 16.46 15.91 16.13
C ASN A 930 15.37 16.87 15.62
N THR A 931 15.33 17.12 14.31
CA THR A 931 14.38 18.03 13.68
C THR A 931 13.10 17.30 13.27
N PHE A 932 11.96 17.87 13.61
CA PHE A 932 10.63 17.29 13.33
C PHE A 932 9.63 18.35 12.86
N ALA A 933 8.60 17.91 12.15
CA ALA A 933 7.40 18.69 11.91
C ALA A 933 6.34 18.41 12.99
N ILE A 934 5.57 19.43 13.38
CA ILE A 934 4.39 19.29 14.23
C ILE A 934 3.18 19.09 13.31
N LYS A 935 2.69 17.86 13.22
CA LYS A 935 1.57 17.48 12.36
C LYS A 935 0.22 17.74 13.00
N SER A 936 -0.74 18.10 12.14
CA SER A 936 -2.15 18.28 12.47
C SER A 936 -2.77 17.00 13.07
N PRO A 937 -3.69 17.15 14.04
CA PRO A 937 -4.41 16.04 14.66
C PRO A 937 -5.37 15.28 13.72
N ILE A 938 -5.81 15.89 12.62
CA ILE A 938 -6.93 15.38 11.80
C ILE A 938 -6.54 15.21 10.32
N ASP A 939 -5.50 15.90 9.88
CA ASP A 939 -5.01 15.86 8.49
C ASP A 939 -3.50 15.71 8.51
N GLU A 940 -3.00 14.48 8.36
CA GLU A 940 -1.55 14.19 8.45
C GLU A 940 -0.71 14.88 7.36
N ASN A 941 -1.34 15.49 6.35
CA ASN A 941 -0.69 16.30 5.31
C ASN A 941 -0.52 17.76 5.70
N LYS A 942 -0.97 18.19 6.90
CA LYS A 942 -0.78 19.56 7.39
C LYS A 942 0.19 19.66 8.57
N CYS A 943 1.08 20.65 8.54
CA CYS A 943 2.16 20.89 9.49
C CYS A 943 2.15 22.34 9.98
N LEU A 944 2.54 22.55 11.25
CA LEU A 944 2.60 23.88 11.88
C LEU A 944 3.77 24.68 11.32
N GLY A 945 3.48 25.85 10.75
CA GLY A 945 4.46 26.82 10.24
C GLY A 945 3.86 28.23 10.16
N PHE A 946 4.52 29.16 9.47
CA PHE A 946 4.01 30.53 9.31
C PHE A 946 2.74 30.59 8.48
N LEU A 947 1.80 31.46 8.86
CA LEU A 947 0.62 31.72 8.04
C LEU A 947 0.97 32.36 6.68
N ASP A 948 1.90 33.32 6.69
CA ASP A 948 2.40 34.03 5.50
C ASP A 948 3.91 34.31 5.68
N TYR A 949 4.69 33.93 4.68
CA TYR A 949 6.15 34.05 4.66
C TYR A 949 6.66 35.50 4.68
N SER A 950 5.83 36.48 4.33
CA SER A 950 6.31 37.82 4.01
C SER A 950 6.42 38.76 5.21
N LYS A 951 5.59 38.64 6.26
CA LYS A 951 5.52 39.67 7.35
C LYS A 951 4.98 39.22 8.72
N ASP A 952 4.57 37.97 8.97
CA ASP A 952 3.81 37.62 10.18
C ASP A 952 4.51 36.61 11.10
N THR A 953 4.35 36.78 12.41
CA THR A 953 4.80 35.83 13.45
C THR A 953 3.73 34.78 13.76
N LYS A 954 2.51 34.93 13.22
CA LYS A 954 1.39 34.01 13.39
C LYS A 954 1.62 32.68 12.70
N LEU A 955 1.18 31.62 13.37
CA LEU A 955 1.29 30.25 12.88
C LEU A 955 -0.05 29.71 12.34
N ASN A 956 0.05 28.78 11.41
CA ASN A 956 -1.05 28.07 10.77
C ASN A 956 -0.66 26.61 10.49
N LEU A 957 -1.67 25.75 10.32
CA LEU A 957 -1.48 24.40 9.77
C LEU A 957 -1.53 24.48 8.24
N ASN A 958 -0.36 24.41 7.62
CA ASN A 958 -0.16 24.50 6.18
C ASN A 958 0.15 23.11 5.60
N LYS A 959 0.13 22.96 4.28
CA LYS A 959 0.61 21.72 3.65
C LYS A 959 2.04 21.42 4.12
N CYS A 960 2.27 20.19 4.59
CA CYS A 960 3.58 19.73 5.04
C CYS A 960 4.59 19.79 3.90
N ASP A 961 5.70 20.48 4.13
CA ASP A 961 6.81 20.60 3.19
C ASP A 961 8.12 20.57 3.97
N LYS A 962 8.89 19.49 3.79
CA LYS A 962 10.16 19.31 4.51
C LYS A 962 11.21 20.35 4.14
N THR A 963 11.06 21.05 3.01
CA THR A 963 12.00 22.11 2.57
C THR A 963 11.73 23.45 3.25
N LYS A 964 10.59 23.60 3.92
CA LYS A 964 10.19 24.84 4.58
C LYS A 964 10.72 24.91 6.01
N TYR A 965 11.72 25.75 6.22
CA TYR A 965 12.40 25.88 7.52
C TYR A 965 11.46 26.29 8.67
N ASP A 966 10.38 27.03 8.40
CA ASP A 966 9.40 27.45 9.40
C ASP A 966 8.55 26.29 9.93
N GLN A 967 8.54 25.15 9.23
CA GLN A 967 7.88 23.91 9.65
C GLN A 967 8.82 22.94 10.38
N GLN A 968 10.09 23.32 10.57
CA GLN A 968 11.12 22.48 11.17
C GLN A 968 11.37 22.89 12.63
N TRP A 969 11.05 22.00 13.55
CA TRP A 969 11.12 22.23 14.99
C TRP A 969 12.08 21.26 15.68
N GLU A 970 12.61 21.65 16.83
CA GLU A 970 13.48 20.87 17.70
C GLU A 970 13.00 20.98 19.15
N ILE A 971 13.19 19.93 19.95
CA ILE A 971 12.91 19.95 21.38
C ILE A 971 14.19 20.32 22.12
N ARG A 972 14.11 21.30 23.02
CA ARG A 972 15.21 21.74 23.87
C ARG A 972 14.78 21.68 25.32
N THR A 973 15.52 20.93 26.14
CA THR A 973 15.29 20.81 27.60
C THR A 973 15.90 21.95 28.41
N SER A 974 16.78 22.73 27.79
CA SER A 974 17.33 23.99 28.30
C SER A 974 17.02 25.14 27.34
N LYS A 975 16.96 26.37 27.84
CA LYS A 975 16.76 27.56 27.02
C LYS A 975 17.75 27.61 25.84
N PRO A 976 17.27 27.71 24.59
CA PRO A 976 18.14 27.83 23.43
C PRO A 976 18.94 29.14 23.47
N VAL A 977 20.25 29.05 23.26
CA VAL A 977 21.16 30.21 23.19
C VAL A 977 21.99 30.08 21.91
N VAL A 978 21.88 31.05 21.01
CA VAL A 978 22.75 31.13 19.83
C VAL A 978 23.92 32.06 20.13
N LYS A 979 25.12 31.52 20.02
CA LYS A 979 26.37 32.23 20.31
C LYS A 979 26.93 32.89 19.05
N CYS A 980 27.53 34.06 19.21
CA CYS A 980 28.03 34.89 18.11
C CYS A 980 29.23 35.75 18.55
N GLY A 981 29.83 36.45 17.58
CA GLY A 981 30.83 37.47 17.83
C GLY A 981 32.25 36.92 18.01
N SER A 982 33.17 37.78 18.46
CA SER A 982 34.62 37.54 18.44
C SER A 982 35.04 36.31 19.27
N LYS A 983 34.30 36.03 20.34
CA LYS A 983 34.53 34.85 21.21
C LYS A 983 34.06 33.53 20.61
N ASN A 984 33.37 33.55 19.47
CA ASN A 984 32.82 32.38 18.81
C ASN A 984 33.20 32.39 17.32
N ASN A 985 34.49 32.54 17.01
CA ASN A 985 35.04 32.56 15.65
C ASN A 985 34.37 33.58 14.71
N ASN A 986 34.00 34.76 15.24
CA ASN A 986 33.27 35.79 14.50
C ASN A 986 31.93 35.31 13.92
N ALA A 987 31.32 34.26 14.49
CA ALA A 987 30.04 33.74 14.04
C ALA A 987 28.98 34.86 14.00
N LEU A 988 28.32 34.99 12.84
CA LEU A 988 27.26 35.96 12.62
C LEU A 988 25.93 35.42 13.16
N CYS A 989 25.06 36.33 13.59
CA CYS A 989 23.70 35.97 13.95
C CYS A 989 22.84 35.71 12.71
N PRO A 990 21.78 34.87 12.83
CA PRO A 990 20.77 34.71 11.79
C PRO A 990 20.16 36.05 11.35
N THR A 991 19.67 36.10 10.11
CA THR A 991 19.18 37.32 9.44
C THR A 991 18.19 38.10 10.30
N GLY A 992 18.46 39.39 10.53
CA GLY A 992 17.60 40.30 11.29
C GLY A 992 17.89 40.36 12.81
N GLN A 993 18.88 39.60 13.32
CA GLN A 993 19.29 39.63 14.72
C GLN A 993 20.63 40.37 14.91
N CYS A 994 20.89 40.79 16.15
CA CYS A 994 22.13 41.45 16.57
C CYS A 994 22.91 40.56 17.54
N CYS A 995 24.23 40.64 17.48
CA CYS A 995 25.11 39.97 18.41
C CYS A 995 25.42 40.88 19.60
N SER A 996 24.94 40.54 20.80
CA SER A 996 25.20 41.31 22.01
C SER A 996 26.69 41.33 22.42
N LYS A 997 27.08 42.24 23.31
CA LYS A 997 28.43 42.27 23.93
C LYS A 997 28.85 40.96 24.60
N SER A 998 27.89 40.15 25.03
CA SER A 998 28.13 38.84 25.66
C SER A 998 28.29 37.70 24.65
N GLY A 999 28.20 37.99 23.35
CA GLY A 999 28.34 36.99 22.28
C GLY A 999 27.12 36.10 22.14
N ILE A 1000 25.91 36.68 22.31
CA ILE A 1000 24.62 35.98 22.17
C ILE A 1000 23.75 36.74 21.16
N CYS A 1001 23.12 36.01 20.24
CA CYS A 1001 22.19 36.54 19.25
C CYS A 1001 20.81 36.83 19.83
N GLY A 1002 20.21 37.94 19.41
CA GLY A 1002 18.83 38.27 19.70
C GLY A 1002 18.36 39.55 19.01
N ILE A 1003 17.12 39.95 19.29
CA ILE A 1003 16.49 41.15 18.73
C ILE A 1003 16.15 42.11 19.87
N GLY A 1004 16.29 43.43 19.65
CA GLY A 1004 15.96 44.48 20.62
C GLY A 1004 17.20 45.06 21.33
N ASN A 1005 17.00 46.10 22.14
CA ASN A 1005 18.08 46.93 22.68
C ASN A 1005 19.10 46.16 23.55
N ALA A 1006 18.68 45.08 24.21
CA ALA A 1006 19.60 44.23 24.98
C ALA A 1006 20.67 43.51 24.12
N PHE A 1007 20.43 43.39 22.81
CA PHE A 1007 21.30 42.71 21.85
C PHE A 1007 21.86 43.66 20.79
N CYS A 1008 21.04 44.61 20.34
CA CYS A 1008 21.35 45.61 19.31
C CYS A 1008 21.79 46.96 19.88
N GLY A 1009 21.96 47.09 21.21
CA GLY A 1009 22.38 48.32 21.87
C GLY A 1009 23.90 48.45 22.02
N ASP A 1010 24.32 49.31 22.95
CA ASP A 1010 25.74 49.62 23.17
C ASP A 1010 26.57 48.35 23.46
N GLY A 1011 27.62 48.13 22.65
CA GLY A 1011 28.48 46.94 22.70
C GLY A 1011 28.04 45.78 21.82
N CYS A 1012 27.08 45.99 20.91
CA CYS A 1012 26.76 45.03 19.85
C CYS A 1012 27.98 44.75 18.96
N GLN A 1013 28.25 43.46 18.72
CA GLN A 1013 29.46 42.96 18.02
C GLN A 1013 29.25 42.82 16.50
N SER A 1014 28.03 42.55 16.06
CA SER A 1014 27.66 42.36 14.64
C SER A 1014 26.14 42.35 14.44
N GLY A 1015 25.67 42.56 13.20
CA GLY A 1015 24.24 42.72 12.87
C GLY A 1015 23.81 44.18 12.82
N ASN A 1016 22.51 44.47 12.95
CA ASN A 1016 21.98 45.85 12.89
C ASN A 1016 22.17 46.59 14.23
N CYS A 1017 23.42 46.81 14.62
CA CYS A 1017 23.85 47.36 15.91
C CYS A 1017 23.46 48.83 16.15
N ASP A 1018 22.96 49.53 15.13
CA ASP A 1018 22.64 50.97 15.20
C ASP A 1018 21.15 51.29 14.94
N GLY A 1019 20.31 50.29 14.65
CA GLY A 1019 18.97 50.50 14.07
C GLY A 1019 17.84 50.94 15.02
N ILE A 1020 18.08 51.15 16.32
CA ILE A 1020 17.00 51.49 17.29
C ILE A 1020 17.04 52.96 17.71
N LYS A 1021 18.21 53.63 17.68
CA LYS A 1021 18.31 55.05 18.08
C LYS A 1021 17.60 55.96 17.07
N ASP A 1022 17.68 55.69 15.77
CA ASP A 1022 17.09 56.54 14.74
C ASP A 1022 15.56 56.39 14.62
N LYS A 1023 15.02 55.16 14.75
CA LYS A 1023 13.56 54.92 14.68
C LYS A 1023 12.78 55.44 15.87
N ILE A 1024 13.36 55.44 17.07
CA ILE A 1024 12.70 56.00 18.26
C ILE A 1024 12.65 57.52 18.14
N VAL A 1025 13.71 58.17 17.62
CA VAL A 1025 13.71 59.62 17.39
C VAL A 1025 12.63 60.04 16.39
N ASP A 1026 12.44 59.27 15.31
CA ASP A 1026 11.40 59.55 14.31
C ASP A 1026 9.98 59.28 14.84
N MET A 1027 9.75 58.17 15.55
CA MET A 1027 8.46 57.88 16.18
C MET A 1027 8.10 58.90 17.27
N THR A 1028 9.08 59.38 18.04
CA THR A 1028 8.83 60.38 19.09
C THR A 1028 8.50 61.74 18.49
N LYS A 1029 9.07 62.08 17.32
CA LYS A 1029 8.68 63.27 16.55
C LYS A 1029 7.26 63.17 16.02
N GLU A 1030 6.88 62.05 15.42
CA GLU A 1030 5.50 61.84 14.93
C GLU A 1030 4.46 61.88 16.07
N ILE A 1031 4.75 61.25 17.21
CA ILE A 1031 3.87 61.26 18.39
C ILE A 1031 3.75 62.67 18.98
N ALA A 1032 4.85 63.43 19.05
CA ALA A 1032 4.83 64.81 19.52
C ALA A 1032 4.05 65.75 18.58
N GLU A 1033 4.09 65.48 17.26
CA GLU A 1033 3.34 66.24 16.26
C GLU A 1033 1.84 65.91 16.29
N GLN A 1034 1.47 64.66 16.56
CA GLN A 1034 0.08 64.25 16.78
C GLN A 1034 -0.48 64.77 18.12
N ALA A 1035 0.33 64.78 19.19
CA ALA A 1035 -0.07 65.36 20.47
C ALA A 1035 -0.35 66.88 20.36
N LYS A 1036 0.42 67.62 19.54
CA LYS A 1036 0.15 69.03 19.23
C LYS A 1036 -1.17 69.25 18.49
N LYS A 1037 -1.62 68.30 17.68
CA LYS A 1037 -2.93 68.35 16.99
C LYS A 1037 -4.09 67.95 17.90
N LEU A 1038 -3.85 67.18 18.96
CA LEU A 1038 -4.87 66.71 19.90
C LEU A 1038 -5.18 67.72 21.02
N ASN A 1039 -4.20 68.53 21.42
CA ASN A 1039 -4.33 69.51 22.51
C ASN A 1039 -5.45 70.56 22.30
N PRO A 1040 -5.68 71.11 21.09
CA PRO A 1040 -6.80 72.03 20.85
C PRO A 1040 -8.16 71.34 20.99
N ILE A 1041 -8.25 70.06 20.62
CA ILE A 1041 -9.48 69.26 20.66
C ILE A 1041 -9.84 68.90 22.11
N ILE A 1042 -8.84 68.53 22.93
CA ILE A 1042 -9.04 68.28 24.36
C ILE A 1042 -9.50 69.55 25.08
N ASN A 1043 -8.92 70.71 24.75
CA ASN A 1043 -9.33 71.99 25.30
C ASN A 1043 -10.74 72.45 24.86
N GLU A 1044 -11.25 71.98 23.71
CA GLU A 1044 -12.65 72.17 23.32
C GLU A 1044 -13.59 71.20 24.04
N ILE A 1045 -13.19 69.92 24.20
CA ILE A 1045 -13.97 68.91 24.93
C ILE A 1045 -14.15 69.32 26.40
N ASP A 1046 -13.11 69.87 27.05
CA ASP A 1046 -13.21 70.37 28.43
C ASP A 1046 -14.06 71.65 28.56
N LYS A 1047 -14.19 72.43 27.48
CA LYS A 1047 -15.13 73.56 27.43
C LYS A 1047 -16.58 73.11 27.22
N ILE A 1048 -16.80 72.02 26.48
CA ILE A 1048 -18.11 71.42 26.25
C ILE A 1048 -18.62 70.72 27.52
N ASN A 1049 -17.75 69.96 28.20
CA ASN A 1049 -18.10 69.22 29.42
C ASN A 1049 -18.43 70.13 30.63
N ASN A 1050 -17.97 71.39 30.63
CA ASN A 1050 -18.29 72.35 31.69
C ASN A 1050 -19.59 73.14 31.47
N LYS A 1051 -20.33 72.92 30.37
CA LYS A 1051 -21.54 73.72 30.09
C LYS A 1051 -22.87 73.00 30.01
N GLU A 1052 -22.94 71.68 29.88
CA GLU A 1052 -24.24 71.01 29.82
C GLU A 1052 -24.27 69.71 30.64
N GLY A 1053 -25.11 69.72 31.67
CA GLY A 1053 -25.33 68.58 32.55
C GLY A 1053 -26.20 67.49 31.92
N LYS A 1054 -25.97 66.26 32.38
CA LYS A 1054 -26.87 65.09 32.33
C LYS A 1054 -27.66 64.90 31.01
N LYS A 1055 -27.17 63.98 30.17
CA LYS A 1055 -27.80 62.66 29.91
C LYS A 1055 -27.10 61.96 28.76
N ASP A 1056 -26.95 60.65 28.94
CA ASP A 1056 -26.77 59.59 27.94
C ASP A 1056 -25.70 59.80 26.85
N ASN A 1057 -24.60 59.06 26.97
CA ASN A 1057 -23.91 58.45 25.82
C ASN A 1057 -22.88 57.41 26.29
N GLU A 1058 -23.29 56.14 26.31
CA GLU A 1058 -22.38 55.03 26.03
C GLU A 1058 -22.31 54.87 24.50
N LYS A 1059 -21.18 55.28 23.92
CA LYS A 1059 -20.65 54.75 22.67
C LYS A 1059 -19.14 54.85 22.66
#